data_AF-A0A7M7P6C4-F1
#
_entry.id   AF-A0A7M7P6C4-F1
#
_cell.length_a   1.000
_cell.length_b   1.000
_cell.length_c   1.000
_cell.angle_alpha   90.00
_cell.angle_beta   90.00
_cell.angle_gamma   90.00
#
_symmetry.space_group_name_H-M   'P 1'
#
loop_
_entity.id
_entity.type
_entity.pdbx_description
1 polymer ?
#
loop_
_entity_poly.entity_id
_entity_poly.type
_entity_poly.pdbx_seq_one_letter_code
_entity_poly.pdbx_strand_id
1 'polypeptide(L)'
;MMRLILRKPTPIRAWGFDPQERSVDDLEIIYEELLHIKALAHLSGMVKRQLTSVLVFECHEKAGTVLFHQGDEGRSWFIILRGSVNVVKYGKGVVCTLHDGDDFGKLALVNDAPRAASIVLREDNCQFLRVDKYDFNRILRDVEANTVRLKEHGQDSLVLEKIPTSTQHSNNNKHHHVSYRYSVMAGVPEKMLEHLLETRIDSKYDPTDTFLEDFLLTHIVFMPSEKLCPALLQHYHSERTSSRGPEQETIDHIVNNKRRVVQLVCLWHVVAGYAFKQDTTIMQFLETLFSAVCDDCPAYPSLQDPLASLEQVLKAVKSTKDSGSHTWQVQTQVLSESRTHQEDELRRTPIKAKDETIFKVYCADHTYTTLRVHMDTSVTNIIQTVSEKMCLGNDLVLCEVKSSGERLSFHQKDVCIATSLSCNGRIFITLRDHLDALTPLPEQEGPSEGSVSFLEPTSSRELAYQMTMYDWQLFLCTHECEFIYHTFGRHKYRRITANLDVFLRRFNEVQSWIVTELCLTSHISKRVHLLKKFIKIAAHCKEYQNMNSFYAIIMGLSHMSVSRLAQTWDKLPNKLKRVFSDFEALMDPSRNHRVYRLALSKMRPPIIPFMPLLIKDMLFTHEGNKTYFEGLVNFEKMHLVASIMRVVKYCRSENFKLDSPPAVKNVKEIVSYVRNLQVIDNTKRLMQLSYTLEPPKT
;
A
#
# COMPACT_ATOMS: atom_id res chain seq x y z
N MET A 1 21.32 -15.17 22.65
CA MET A 1 21.92 -15.24 24.01
C MET A 1 22.24 -13.81 24.43
N MET A 2 21.29 -13.06 24.99
CA MET A 2 20.92 -12.93 26.41
C MET A 2 21.59 -11.68 27.04
N ARG A 3 20.76 -10.70 27.42
CA ARG A 3 21.06 -9.46 28.19
C ARG A 3 21.76 -8.30 27.45
N LEU A 4 20.99 -7.49 26.71
CA LEU A 4 21.22 -6.04 26.55
C LEU A 4 20.06 -5.36 25.79
N ILE A 5 18.84 -5.49 26.31
CA ILE A 5 17.69 -4.65 25.96
C ILE A 5 16.98 -4.32 27.28
N LEU A 6 17.62 -3.52 28.12
CA LEU A 6 17.00 -2.97 29.32
C LEU A 6 17.19 -1.45 29.27
N ARG A 7 16.05 -0.74 29.28
CA ARG A 7 15.81 0.72 29.28
C ARG A 7 15.20 1.29 27.98
N LYS A 8 14.05 0.74 27.59
CA LYS A 8 12.90 1.55 27.18
C LYS A 8 11.79 1.28 28.21
N PRO A 9 10.91 2.23 28.56
CA PRO A 9 9.83 1.96 29.49
C PRO A 9 9.01 0.80 28.93
N THR A 10 8.90 -0.30 29.68
CA THR A 10 8.01 -1.40 29.31
C THR A 10 6.59 -0.85 29.24
N PRO A 11 5.85 -1.01 28.14
CA PRO A 11 4.49 -0.50 27.99
C PRO A 11 3.59 -0.87 29.17
N ILE A 12 3.79 -2.08 29.73
CA ILE A 12 3.11 -2.62 30.93
C ILE A 12 3.10 -1.65 32.12
N ARG A 13 4.14 -0.83 32.32
CA ARG A 13 4.15 0.17 33.41
C ARG A 13 3.13 1.29 33.19
N ALA A 14 2.93 1.74 31.94
CA ALA A 14 1.97 2.79 31.62
C ALA A 14 0.52 2.34 31.93
N TRP A 15 0.23 1.06 31.70
CA TRP A 15 -1.07 0.44 32.00
C TRP A 15 -1.36 0.33 33.50
N GLY A 16 -0.32 0.28 34.33
CA GLY A 16 -0.42 0.15 35.78
C GLY A 16 -0.69 1.47 36.52
N PHE A 17 -0.63 2.61 35.84
CA PHE A 17 -1.07 3.89 36.42
C PHE A 17 -2.59 3.98 36.46
N ASP A 18 -3.10 4.63 37.51
CA ASP A 18 -4.49 5.05 37.57
C ASP A 18 -4.80 5.86 36.30
N PRO A 19 -5.92 5.62 35.61
CA PRO A 19 -6.28 6.39 34.42
C PRO A 19 -6.21 7.92 34.60
N GLN A 20 -6.42 8.43 35.81
CA GLN A 20 -6.35 9.87 36.13
C GLN A 20 -4.90 10.41 36.23
N GLU A 21 -3.91 9.55 36.40
CA GLU A 21 -2.49 9.92 36.58
C GLU A 21 -1.66 9.84 35.29
N ARG A 22 -2.27 9.43 34.17
CA ARG A 22 -1.59 9.23 32.89
C ARG A 22 -1.16 10.55 32.27
N SER A 23 0.12 10.64 31.90
CA SER A 23 0.62 11.75 31.09
C SER A 23 0.19 11.64 29.63
N VAL A 24 0.35 12.72 28.86
CA VAL A 24 0.08 12.70 27.40
C VAL A 24 0.93 11.64 26.69
N ASP A 25 2.18 11.47 27.11
CA ASP A 25 3.10 10.46 26.55
C ASP A 25 2.61 9.04 26.89
N ASP A 26 2.07 8.81 28.09
CA ASP A 26 1.50 7.51 28.48
C ASP A 26 0.28 7.17 27.62
N LEU A 27 -0.60 8.14 27.36
CA LEU A 27 -1.78 7.96 26.51
C LEU A 27 -1.37 7.60 25.07
N GLU A 28 -0.31 8.20 24.53
CA GLU A 28 0.20 7.90 23.21
C GLU A 28 0.81 6.49 23.14
N ILE A 29 1.60 6.10 24.14
CA ILE A 29 2.16 4.74 24.25
C ILE A 29 1.04 3.70 24.33
N ILE A 30 0.02 3.94 25.16
CA ILE A 30 -1.12 3.04 25.30
C ILE A 30 -1.87 2.95 23.97
N TYR A 31 -2.12 4.08 23.29
CA TYR A 31 -2.79 4.11 21.99
C TYR A 31 -2.06 3.25 20.95
N GLU A 32 -0.73 3.36 20.87
CA GLU A 32 0.08 2.54 19.95
C GLU A 32 -0.10 1.04 20.22
N GLU A 33 -0.18 0.61 21.49
CA GLU A 33 -0.41 -0.79 21.84
C GLU A 33 -1.84 -1.26 21.51
N LEU A 34 -2.85 -0.40 21.71
CA LEU A 34 -4.26 -0.73 21.37
C LEU A 34 -4.44 -1.07 19.90
N LEU A 35 -3.65 -0.48 19.00
CA LEU A 35 -3.68 -0.77 17.57
C LEU A 35 -3.30 -2.22 17.25
N HIS A 36 -2.66 -2.93 18.18
CA HIS A 36 -2.22 -4.31 18.01
C HIS A 36 -3.12 -5.34 18.72
N ILE A 37 -4.13 -4.90 19.50
CA ILE A 37 -5.05 -5.79 20.20
C ILE A 37 -6.20 -6.21 19.28
N LYS A 38 -6.28 -7.51 18.97
CA LYS A 38 -7.26 -8.07 18.03
C LYS A 38 -8.72 -7.77 18.41
N ALA A 39 -9.08 -7.91 19.70
CA ALA A 39 -10.42 -7.58 20.20
C ALA A 39 -10.84 -6.13 19.88
N LEU A 40 -9.89 -5.21 19.74
CA LEU A 40 -10.15 -3.80 19.50
C LEU A 40 -10.05 -3.41 18.02
N ALA A 41 -9.65 -4.32 17.14
CA ALA A 41 -9.39 -4.00 15.73
C ALA A 41 -10.57 -3.30 15.04
N HIS A 42 -11.80 -3.71 15.38
CA HIS A 42 -13.06 -3.19 14.84
C HIS A 42 -13.48 -1.81 15.35
N LEU A 43 -12.82 -1.27 16.38
CA LEU A 43 -13.17 0.03 16.95
C LEU A 43 -12.52 1.18 16.18
N SER A 44 -13.21 2.32 16.09
CA SER A 44 -12.68 3.54 15.45
C SER A 44 -11.45 4.09 16.20
N GLY A 45 -10.67 4.92 15.51
CA GLY A 45 -9.50 5.57 16.10
C GLY A 45 -9.86 6.41 17.33
N MET A 46 -10.99 7.12 17.31
CA MET A 46 -11.43 7.92 18.47
C MET A 46 -11.84 7.05 19.65
N VAL A 47 -12.58 5.95 19.43
CA VAL A 47 -12.91 5.02 20.52
C VAL A 47 -11.63 4.48 21.14
N LYS A 48 -10.65 4.06 20.33
CA LYS A 48 -9.34 3.62 20.83
C LYS A 48 -8.61 4.71 21.60
N ARG A 49 -8.64 5.98 21.16
CA ARG A 49 -8.07 7.12 21.90
C ARG A 49 -8.77 7.38 23.22
N GLN A 50 -10.11 7.32 23.25
CA GLN A 50 -10.86 7.49 24.50
C GLN A 50 -10.63 6.31 25.45
N LEU A 51 -10.41 5.10 24.92
CA LEU A 51 -10.07 3.95 25.72
C LEU A 51 -8.73 4.12 26.46
N THR A 52 -7.75 4.84 25.91
CA THR A 52 -6.44 5.03 26.58
C THR A 52 -6.54 5.77 27.91
N SER A 53 -7.55 6.62 28.09
CA SER A 53 -7.77 7.39 29.31
C SER A 53 -8.68 6.70 30.33
N VAL A 54 -9.19 5.48 30.05
CA VAL A 54 -10.11 4.77 30.96
C VAL A 54 -9.74 3.31 31.21
N LEU A 55 -8.95 2.68 30.32
CA LEU A 55 -8.62 1.26 30.46
C LEU A 55 -7.87 1.01 31.76
N VAL A 56 -8.33 0.05 32.56
CA VAL A 56 -7.69 -0.37 33.81
C VAL A 56 -6.98 -1.69 33.58
N PHE A 57 -5.73 -1.79 34.04
CA PHE A 57 -5.00 -3.06 34.05
C PHE A 57 -5.35 -3.86 35.30
N GLU A 58 -5.72 -5.13 35.12
CA GLU A 58 -6.12 -6.03 36.20
C GLU A 58 -5.37 -7.36 36.09
N CYS A 59 -4.86 -7.86 37.21
CA CYS A 59 -4.07 -9.09 37.26
C CYS A 59 -4.54 -9.97 38.40
N HIS A 60 -4.64 -11.27 38.15
CA HIS A 60 -5.10 -12.27 39.09
C HIS A 60 -4.12 -13.43 39.13
N GLU A 61 -3.62 -13.76 40.32
CA GLU A 61 -2.50 -14.69 40.47
C GLU A 61 -2.91 -16.16 40.36
N LYS A 62 -4.15 -16.53 40.74
CA LYS A 62 -4.54 -17.93 40.97
C LYS A 62 -5.59 -18.43 39.99
N ALA A 63 -5.36 -19.60 39.41
CA ALA A 63 -6.35 -20.39 38.68
C ALA A 63 -7.56 -20.70 39.58
N GLY A 64 -8.74 -20.81 38.98
CA GLY A 64 -9.99 -21.04 39.70
C GLY A 64 -10.63 -19.77 40.30
N THR A 65 -9.95 -18.63 40.28
CA THR A 65 -10.54 -17.34 40.67
C THR A 65 -11.74 -17.01 39.78
N VAL A 66 -12.86 -16.65 40.38
CA VAL A 66 -14.08 -16.26 39.66
C VAL A 66 -14.09 -14.75 39.47
N LEU A 67 -14.16 -14.27 38.23
CA LEU A 67 -14.23 -12.83 37.93
C LEU A 67 -15.63 -12.26 38.17
N PHE A 68 -16.66 -13.02 37.80
CA PHE A 68 -18.06 -12.75 38.10
C PHE A 68 -18.91 -14.00 37.90
N HIS A 69 -20.08 -14.04 38.51
CA HIS A 69 -21.05 -15.12 38.43
C HIS A 69 -22.15 -14.84 37.40
N GLN A 70 -22.71 -15.91 36.83
CA GLN A 70 -23.95 -15.83 36.07
C GLN A 70 -25.08 -15.27 36.96
N GLY A 71 -25.83 -14.30 36.44
CA GLY A 71 -26.87 -13.60 37.19
C GLY A 71 -26.40 -12.29 37.84
N ASP A 72 -25.10 -12.05 37.95
CA ASP A 72 -24.57 -10.78 38.46
C ASP A 72 -24.93 -9.62 37.55
N GLU A 73 -24.94 -8.41 38.10
CA GLU A 73 -25.05 -7.18 37.32
C GLU A 73 -23.80 -7.00 36.42
N GLY A 74 -24.01 -6.68 35.14
CA GLY A 74 -22.90 -6.38 34.23
C GLY A 74 -22.23 -5.05 34.54
N ARG A 75 -21.05 -5.07 35.19
CA ARG A 75 -20.33 -3.84 35.59
C ARG A 75 -19.11 -3.48 34.77
N SER A 76 -18.49 -4.45 34.08
CA SER A 76 -17.27 -4.19 33.30
C SER A 76 -17.16 -5.07 32.06
N TRP A 77 -16.38 -4.62 31.09
CA TRP A 77 -15.96 -5.36 29.90
C TRP A 77 -14.47 -5.66 30.02
N PHE A 78 -14.07 -6.87 29.63
CA PHE A 78 -12.70 -7.37 29.82
C PHE A 78 -12.09 -7.84 28.49
N ILE A 79 -10.78 -7.64 28.35
CA ILE A 79 -9.96 -8.15 27.26
C ILE A 79 -8.79 -8.92 27.87
N ILE A 80 -8.53 -10.12 27.38
CA ILE A 80 -7.46 -10.98 27.89
C ILE A 80 -6.14 -10.56 27.25
N LEU A 81 -5.21 -10.05 28.04
CA LEU A 81 -3.83 -9.78 27.59
C LEU A 81 -2.94 -11.01 27.68
N ARG A 82 -3.13 -11.80 28.74
CA ARG A 82 -2.37 -13.00 29.01
C ARG A 82 -3.18 -13.98 29.85
N GLY A 83 -3.17 -15.25 29.47
CA GLY A 83 -3.80 -16.35 30.16
C GLY A 83 -5.11 -16.80 29.51
N SER A 84 -5.90 -17.57 30.25
CA SER A 84 -7.14 -18.14 29.73
C SER A 84 -8.21 -18.24 30.80
N VAL A 85 -9.47 -18.20 30.37
CA VAL A 85 -10.64 -18.27 31.25
C VAL A 85 -11.68 -19.24 30.69
N ASN A 86 -12.40 -19.91 31.58
CA ASN A 86 -13.54 -20.75 31.24
C ASN A 86 -14.84 -19.96 31.38
N VAL A 87 -15.71 -20.08 30.37
CA VAL A 87 -17.08 -19.57 30.40
C VAL A 87 -17.99 -20.67 30.91
N VAL A 88 -18.56 -20.49 32.10
CA VAL A 88 -19.34 -21.52 32.81
C VAL A 88 -20.81 -21.11 32.87
N LYS A 89 -21.72 -22.01 32.49
CA LYS A 89 -23.18 -21.80 32.64
C LYS A 89 -23.80 -22.83 33.58
N TYR A 90 -24.72 -22.37 34.43
CA TYR A 90 -25.50 -23.26 35.30
C TYR A 90 -26.23 -24.33 34.47
N GLY A 91 -26.13 -25.58 34.91
CA GLY A 91 -26.71 -26.75 34.23
C GLY A 91 -25.98 -27.21 32.96
N LYS A 92 -24.96 -26.48 32.48
CA LYS A 92 -24.17 -26.85 31.29
C LYS A 92 -22.67 -27.02 31.56
N GLY A 93 -22.17 -26.57 32.71
CA GLY A 93 -20.74 -26.61 33.02
C GLY A 93 -19.95 -25.63 32.16
N VAL A 94 -18.71 -25.99 31.81
CA VAL A 94 -17.84 -25.18 30.94
C VAL A 94 -18.37 -25.24 29.50
N VAL A 95 -18.76 -24.10 28.96
CA VAL A 95 -19.34 -23.99 27.61
C VAL A 95 -18.25 -23.71 26.56
N CYS A 96 -17.28 -22.87 26.90
CA CYS A 96 -16.10 -22.61 26.08
C CYS A 96 -14.95 -22.05 26.92
N THR A 97 -13.76 -21.97 26.32
CA THR A 97 -12.56 -21.36 26.90
C THR A 97 -12.11 -20.21 26.00
N LEU A 98 -11.78 -19.07 26.61
CA LEU A 98 -11.25 -17.88 25.95
C LEU A 98 -9.76 -17.72 26.28
N HIS A 99 -9.00 -17.16 25.35
CA HIS A 99 -7.53 -17.04 25.43
C HIS A 99 -7.06 -15.61 25.12
N ASP A 100 -5.75 -15.38 25.16
CA ASP A 100 -5.09 -14.14 24.76
C ASP A 100 -5.69 -13.50 23.50
N GLY A 101 -6.11 -12.24 23.63
CA GLY A 101 -6.71 -11.46 22.55
C GLY A 101 -8.23 -11.57 22.41
N ASP A 102 -8.88 -12.49 23.14
CA ASP A 102 -10.34 -12.56 23.24
C ASP A 102 -10.87 -11.51 24.24
N ASP A 103 -12.15 -11.16 24.12
CA ASP A 103 -12.86 -10.27 25.03
C ASP A 103 -14.18 -10.88 25.53
N PHE A 104 -14.66 -10.43 26.69
CA PHE A 104 -15.89 -10.93 27.29
C PHE A 104 -16.59 -9.91 28.19
N GLY A 105 -17.88 -10.14 28.44
CA GLY A 105 -18.69 -9.32 29.33
C GLY A 105 -19.36 -8.11 28.67
N LYS A 106 -19.14 -7.85 27.38
CA LYS A 106 -19.76 -6.74 26.62
C LYS A 106 -21.29 -6.79 26.61
N LEU A 107 -21.88 -7.97 26.42
CA LEU A 107 -23.33 -8.14 26.20
C LEU A 107 -24.19 -7.60 27.35
N ALA A 108 -23.76 -7.81 28.59
CA ALA A 108 -24.48 -7.35 29.78
C ALA A 108 -24.47 -5.82 29.92
N LEU A 109 -23.43 -5.15 29.42
CA LEU A 109 -23.35 -3.70 29.42
C LEU A 109 -24.29 -3.08 28.40
N VAL A 110 -24.34 -3.66 27.20
CA VAL A 110 -25.13 -3.14 26.07
C VAL A 110 -26.63 -3.32 26.31
N ASN A 111 -27.04 -4.49 26.81
CA ASN A 111 -28.46 -4.83 26.97
C ASN A 111 -29.02 -4.47 28.35
N ASP A 112 -28.20 -3.88 29.22
CA ASP A 112 -28.52 -3.64 30.63
C ASP A 112 -29.14 -4.88 31.32
N ALA A 113 -28.49 -6.03 31.12
CA ALA A 113 -29.01 -7.34 31.51
C ALA A 113 -28.03 -8.08 32.44
N PRO A 114 -28.49 -9.03 33.27
CA PRO A 114 -27.62 -9.87 34.09
C PRO A 114 -26.60 -10.68 33.26
N ARG A 115 -25.48 -11.06 33.89
CA ARG A 115 -24.45 -11.91 33.27
C ARG A 115 -25.05 -13.25 32.82
N ALA A 116 -24.87 -13.58 31.54
CA ALA A 116 -25.38 -14.83 30.96
C ALA A 116 -24.55 -16.08 31.30
N ALA A 117 -23.36 -15.91 31.87
CA ALA A 117 -22.42 -16.96 32.26
C ALA A 117 -21.45 -16.44 33.34
N SER A 118 -20.87 -17.34 34.13
CA SER A 118 -19.76 -17.06 35.03
C SER A 118 -18.43 -17.15 34.28
N ILE A 119 -17.43 -16.37 34.71
CA ILE A 119 -16.07 -16.43 34.17
C ILE A 119 -15.10 -16.87 35.26
N VAL A 120 -14.35 -17.94 35.00
CA VAL A 120 -13.42 -18.54 35.96
C VAL A 120 -12.04 -18.67 35.32
N LEU A 121 -11.00 -18.23 36.01
CA LEU A 121 -9.62 -18.34 35.55
C LEU A 121 -9.23 -19.81 35.36
N ARG A 122 -8.60 -20.11 34.23
CA ARG A 122 -8.13 -21.45 33.89
C ARG A 122 -6.68 -21.68 34.31
N GLU A 123 -5.88 -20.63 34.36
CA GLU A 123 -4.47 -20.68 34.73
C GLU A 123 -4.08 -19.55 35.69
N ASP A 124 -2.88 -19.65 36.25
CA ASP A 124 -2.29 -18.66 37.15
C ASP A 124 -1.80 -17.42 36.38
N ASN A 125 -1.75 -16.28 37.07
CA ASN A 125 -1.21 -15.00 36.56
C ASN A 125 -1.88 -14.48 35.29
N CYS A 126 -3.21 -14.57 35.21
CA CYS A 126 -3.97 -13.97 34.12
C CYS A 126 -3.98 -12.43 34.22
N GLN A 127 -3.85 -11.77 33.06
CA GLN A 127 -3.80 -10.32 32.93
C GLN A 127 -4.91 -9.85 31.99
N PHE A 128 -5.63 -8.80 32.39
CA PHE A 128 -6.78 -8.27 31.69
C PHE A 128 -6.67 -6.75 31.53
N LEU A 129 -7.27 -6.24 30.45
CA LEU A 129 -7.72 -4.86 30.39
C LEU A 129 -9.20 -4.82 30.71
N ARG A 130 -9.60 -3.89 31.59
CA ARG A 130 -10.97 -3.71 32.04
C ARG A 130 -11.47 -2.31 31.70
N VAL A 131 -12.70 -2.22 31.20
CA VAL A 131 -13.44 -0.96 31.01
C VAL A 131 -14.72 -1.04 31.84
N ASP A 132 -14.96 -0.05 32.68
CA ASP A 132 -16.17 0.00 33.50
C ASP A 132 -17.40 0.46 32.76
N LYS A 133 -18.59 0.03 33.22
CA LYS A 133 -19.88 0.34 32.61
C LYS A 133 -20.09 1.84 32.44
N TYR A 134 -19.69 2.63 33.45
CA TYR A 134 -19.79 4.09 33.39
C TYR A 134 -18.95 4.66 32.24
N ASP A 135 -17.67 4.29 32.16
CA ASP A 135 -16.76 4.76 31.10
C ASP A 135 -17.15 4.20 29.73
N PHE A 136 -17.57 2.94 29.65
CA PHE A 136 -18.07 2.32 28.42
C PHE A 136 -19.26 3.12 27.84
N ASN A 137 -20.26 3.43 28.69
CA ASN A 137 -21.41 4.22 28.29
C ASN A 137 -21.07 5.69 28.05
N ARG A 138 -20.09 6.26 28.78
CA ARG A 138 -19.60 7.62 28.54
C ARG A 138 -18.94 7.71 27.17
N ILE A 139 -18.02 6.80 26.84
CA ILE A 139 -17.35 6.77 25.53
C ILE A 139 -18.36 6.65 24.40
N LEU A 140 -19.36 5.78 24.51
CA LEU A 140 -20.41 5.66 23.49
C LEU A 140 -21.20 6.98 23.32
N ARG A 141 -21.56 7.63 24.43
CA ARG A 141 -22.23 8.94 24.40
C ARG A 141 -21.35 10.03 23.83
N ASP A 142 -20.07 10.06 24.18
CA ASP A 142 -19.12 11.06 23.70
C ASP A 142 -18.85 10.88 22.20
N VAL A 143 -18.79 9.63 21.72
CA VAL A 143 -18.69 9.35 20.28
C VAL A 143 -19.92 9.88 19.55
N GLU A 144 -21.12 9.57 20.04
CA GLU A 144 -22.36 10.06 19.43
C GLU A 144 -22.46 11.61 19.50
N ALA A 145 -22.08 12.21 20.62
CA ALA A 145 -22.09 13.67 20.81
C ALA A 145 -21.08 14.40 19.91
N ASN A 146 -19.98 13.73 19.54
CA ASN A 146 -18.98 14.25 18.61
C ASN A 146 -19.27 13.88 17.15
N THR A 147 -20.32 13.10 16.88
CA THR A 147 -20.73 12.71 15.53
C THR A 147 -21.88 13.60 15.07
N VAL A 148 -21.76 14.14 13.86
CA VAL A 148 -22.82 14.90 13.20
C VAL A 148 -23.28 14.12 11.98
N ARG A 149 -24.56 13.74 11.96
CA ARG A 149 -25.19 13.02 10.85
C ARG A 149 -26.14 13.96 10.12
N LEU A 150 -25.79 14.33 8.90
CA LEU A 150 -26.70 15.02 7.99
C LEU A 150 -27.61 13.98 7.35
N LYS A 151 -28.92 14.28 7.31
CA LYS A 151 -29.94 13.40 6.74
C LYS A 151 -30.65 14.07 5.58
N GLU A 152 -30.90 13.32 4.53
CA GLU A 152 -31.78 13.70 3.42
C GLU A 152 -32.87 12.65 3.25
N HIS A 153 -34.12 13.10 3.14
CA HIS A 153 -35.29 12.22 3.04
C HIS A 153 -35.35 11.15 4.16
N GLY A 154 -34.84 11.48 5.35
CA GLY A 154 -34.83 10.58 6.50
C GLY A 154 -33.67 9.56 6.53
N GLN A 155 -32.81 9.54 5.52
CA GLN A 155 -31.62 8.68 5.45
C GLN A 155 -30.35 9.48 5.72
N ASP A 156 -29.36 8.87 6.39
CA ASP A 156 -28.04 9.47 6.55
C ASP A 156 -27.41 9.72 5.18
N SER A 157 -26.84 10.90 4.97
CA SER A 157 -26.24 11.32 3.70
C SER A 157 -24.79 11.76 3.85
N LEU A 158 -24.42 12.30 5.02
CA LEU A 158 -23.05 12.62 5.40
C LEU A 158 -22.85 12.45 6.91
N VAL A 159 -21.78 11.76 7.29
CA VAL A 159 -21.39 11.54 8.68
C VAL A 159 -20.05 12.21 8.92
N LEU A 160 -20.06 13.16 9.84
CA LEU A 160 -18.90 13.94 10.25
C LEU A 160 -18.54 13.58 11.68
N GLU A 161 -17.27 13.59 12.01
CA GLU A 161 -16.79 13.41 13.38
C GLU A 161 -15.92 14.60 13.79
N LYS A 162 -16.15 15.09 15.01
CA LYS A 162 -15.43 16.20 15.61
C LYS A 162 -14.08 15.72 16.15
N ILE A 163 -13.01 16.07 15.45
CA ILE A 163 -11.63 15.70 15.80
C ILE A 163 -10.92 16.92 16.40
N PRO A 164 -10.20 16.77 17.54
CA PRO A 164 -9.36 17.84 18.07
C PRO A 164 -8.16 18.10 17.15
N THR A 165 -7.91 19.36 16.79
CA THR A 165 -6.70 19.75 16.06
C THR A 165 -5.56 20.02 17.04
N SER A 166 -4.46 19.26 16.94
CA SER A 166 -3.27 19.52 17.75
C SER A 166 -2.52 20.73 17.19
N THR A 167 -2.64 21.89 17.83
CA THR A 167 -1.71 23.00 17.61
C THR A 167 -0.39 22.69 18.29
N GLN A 168 0.60 22.16 17.55
CA GLN A 168 1.98 22.20 18.03
C GLN A 168 2.55 23.61 17.78
N HIS A 169 3.07 24.18 18.88
CA HIS A 169 3.89 25.40 18.98
C HIS A 169 3.20 26.76 18.78
N SER A 170 2.81 27.37 19.90
CA SER A 170 3.26 28.74 20.18
C SER A 170 3.47 28.96 21.68
N ASN A 171 4.58 29.61 22.00
CA ASN A 171 5.07 29.90 23.34
C ASN A 171 4.08 30.75 24.17
N ASN A 172 4.05 30.47 25.46
CA ASN A 172 3.62 31.36 26.55
C ASN A 172 2.24 32.04 26.40
N ASN A 173 1.15 31.29 26.60
CA ASN A 173 -0.01 31.81 27.35
C ASN A 173 -0.92 30.69 27.87
N LYS A 174 -1.39 30.84 29.12
CA LYS A 174 -2.08 29.85 29.97
C LYS A 174 -3.51 29.47 29.56
N HIS A 175 -3.88 29.59 28.28
CA HIS A 175 -5.18 29.11 27.78
C HIS A 175 -5.01 28.31 26.49
N HIS A 176 -4.92 26.99 26.62
CA HIS A 176 -5.00 26.07 25.48
C HIS A 176 -6.45 26.02 24.98
N HIS A 177 -6.81 26.88 24.03
CA HIS A 177 -8.05 26.72 23.29
C HIS A 177 -7.87 25.56 22.30
N VAL A 178 -8.37 24.37 22.64
CA VAL A 178 -8.38 23.24 21.71
C VAL A 178 -9.35 23.61 20.59
N SER A 179 -8.81 23.85 19.40
CA SER A 179 -9.63 23.98 18.19
C SER A 179 -10.10 22.59 17.75
N TYR A 180 -11.30 22.51 17.21
CA TYR A 180 -11.90 21.27 16.74
C TYR A 180 -12.28 21.43 15.28
N ARG A 181 -12.15 20.34 14.52
CA ARG A 181 -12.59 20.27 13.12
C ARG A 181 -13.48 19.07 12.90
N TYR A 182 -14.41 19.20 11.97
CA TYR A 182 -15.21 18.07 11.51
C TYR A 182 -14.49 17.36 10.36
N SER A 183 -14.27 16.06 10.50
CA SER A 183 -13.72 15.19 9.47
C SER A 183 -14.82 14.30 8.91
N VAL A 184 -14.77 14.01 7.62
CA VAL A 184 -15.75 13.15 6.96
C VAL A 184 -15.42 11.69 7.23
N MET A 185 -16.34 10.99 7.88
CA MET A 185 -16.19 9.57 8.21
C MET A 185 -16.85 8.70 7.16
N ALA A 186 -18.06 9.08 6.74
CA ALA A 186 -18.78 8.42 5.67
C ALA A 186 -19.73 9.39 4.97
N GLY A 187 -20.11 9.09 3.73
CA GLY A 187 -21.08 9.91 3.02
C GLY A 187 -21.47 9.38 1.65
N VAL A 188 -22.55 9.92 1.11
CA VAL A 188 -22.91 9.75 -0.31
C VAL A 188 -21.92 10.59 -1.14
N PRO A 189 -21.40 10.07 -2.27
CA PRO A 189 -20.37 10.76 -3.06
C PRO A 189 -20.69 12.23 -3.39
N GLU A 190 -21.93 12.49 -3.80
CA GLU A 190 -22.43 13.82 -4.17
C GLU A 190 -22.42 14.78 -2.97
N LYS A 191 -22.84 14.30 -1.79
CA LYS A 191 -22.84 15.11 -0.55
C LYS A 191 -21.44 15.40 -0.04
N MET A 192 -20.52 14.45 -0.23
CA MET A 192 -19.12 14.66 0.08
C MET A 192 -18.47 15.70 -0.82
N LEU A 193 -18.80 15.68 -2.11
CA LEU A 193 -18.35 16.69 -3.07
C LEU A 193 -18.89 18.08 -2.73
N GLU A 194 -20.18 18.19 -2.41
CA GLU A 194 -20.81 19.43 -1.96
C GLU A 194 -20.11 19.99 -0.71
N HIS A 195 -19.93 19.15 0.32
CA HIS A 195 -19.23 19.52 1.54
C HIS A 195 -17.79 19.98 1.25
N LEU A 196 -17.08 19.30 0.34
CA LEU A 196 -15.73 19.66 -0.05
C LEU A 196 -15.67 21.06 -0.68
N LEU A 197 -16.55 21.33 -1.65
CA LEU A 197 -16.65 22.62 -2.35
C LEU A 197 -16.97 23.75 -1.37
N GLU A 198 -17.90 23.54 -0.45
CA GLU A 198 -18.37 24.58 0.46
C GLU A 198 -17.38 24.92 1.58
N THR A 199 -16.57 23.96 2.02
CA THR A 199 -15.82 24.10 3.29
C THR A 199 -14.31 24.06 3.16
N ARG A 200 -13.74 23.56 2.06
CA ARG A 200 -12.29 23.32 1.94
C ARG A 200 -11.58 24.07 0.83
N ILE A 201 -12.31 24.55 -0.18
CA ILE A 201 -11.68 25.24 -1.32
C ILE A 201 -11.22 26.66 -0.96
N ASP A 202 -12.04 27.40 -0.23
CA ASP A 202 -11.71 28.76 0.22
C ASP A 202 -10.92 28.79 1.54
N SER A 203 -10.68 27.61 2.15
CA SER A 203 -9.98 27.53 3.43
C SER A 203 -8.49 27.82 3.26
N LYS A 204 -7.88 28.45 4.27
CA LYS A 204 -6.41 28.51 4.37
C LYS A 204 -5.86 27.10 4.39
N TYR A 205 -4.74 26.89 3.69
CA TYR A 205 -4.05 25.60 3.65
C TYR A 205 -3.73 25.13 5.08
N ASP A 206 -4.39 24.04 5.49
CA ASP A 206 -4.12 23.35 6.74
C ASP A 206 -3.46 22.00 6.41
N PRO A 207 -2.17 21.80 6.70
CA PRO A 207 -1.48 20.55 6.41
C PRO A 207 -2.04 19.35 7.18
N THR A 208 -2.86 19.58 8.21
CA THR A 208 -3.51 18.52 8.99
C THR A 208 -4.86 18.09 8.40
N ASP A 209 -5.45 18.89 7.50
CA ASP A 209 -6.69 18.53 6.81
C ASP A 209 -6.42 17.96 5.42
N THR A 210 -6.51 16.64 5.35
CA THR A 210 -6.20 15.88 4.13
C THR A 210 -7.46 15.54 3.34
N PHE A 211 -8.66 15.95 3.78
CA PHE A 211 -9.92 15.53 3.16
C PHE A 211 -9.98 15.80 1.66
N LEU A 212 -9.54 17.00 1.24
CA LEU A 212 -9.48 17.38 -0.17
C LEU A 212 -8.56 16.48 -0.98
N GLU A 213 -7.34 16.27 -0.50
CA GLU A 213 -6.37 15.43 -1.20
C GLU A 213 -6.84 13.98 -1.22
N ASP A 214 -7.34 13.46 -0.09
CA ASP A 214 -7.82 12.09 0.04
C ASP A 214 -9.00 11.83 -0.92
N PHE A 215 -9.93 12.79 -1.04
CA PHE A 215 -11.04 12.71 -1.99
C PHE A 215 -10.51 12.64 -3.42
N LEU A 216 -9.63 13.56 -3.81
CA LEU A 216 -9.08 13.62 -5.17
C LEU A 216 -8.14 12.45 -5.52
N LEU A 217 -7.49 11.83 -4.53
CA LEU A 217 -6.68 10.64 -4.74
C LEU A 217 -7.52 9.37 -4.90
N THR A 218 -8.70 9.32 -4.28
CA THR A 218 -9.48 8.08 -4.16
C THR A 218 -10.85 8.12 -4.83
N HIS A 219 -11.27 9.26 -5.41
CA HIS A 219 -12.60 9.42 -6.01
C HIS A 219 -12.92 8.32 -7.02
N ILE A 220 -11.95 7.80 -7.77
CA ILE A 220 -12.18 6.73 -8.76
C ILE A 220 -12.82 5.47 -8.15
N VAL A 221 -12.68 5.24 -6.84
CA VAL A 221 -13.27 4.10 -6.11
C VAL A 221 -14.77 4.25 -5.90
N PHE A 222 -15.28 5.48 -5.74
CA PHE A 222 -16.67 5.74 -5.33
C PHE A 222 -17.43 6.75 -6.22
N MET A 223 -16.72 7.66 -6.87
CA MET A 223 -17.21 8.63 -7.84
C MET A 223 -16.25 8.69 -9.06
N PRO A 224 -16.34 7.73 -9.99
CA PRO A 224 -15.55 7.72 -11.22
C PRO A 224 -15.69 9.03 -12.01
N SER A 225 -14.74 9.31 -12.91
CA SER A 225 -14.72 10.54 -13.73
C SER A 225 -16.05 10.75 -14.48
N GLU A 226 -16.71 9.68 -14.91
CA GLU A 226 -18.01 9.70 -15.59
C GLU A 226 -19.16 10.21 -14.72
N LYS A 227 -19.00 10.18 -13.39
CA LYS A 227 -19.97 10.74 -12.42
C LYS A 227 -19.49 12.08 -11.85
N LEU A 228 -18.20 12.19 -11.53
CA LEU A 228 -17.63 13.39 -10.93
C LEU A 228 -17.69 14.58 -11.89
N CYS A 229 -17.34 14.40 -13.17
CA CYS A 229 -17.33 15.49 -14.14
C CYS A 229 -18.74 16.10 -14.35
N PRO A 230 -19.81 15.32 -14.60
CA PRO A 230 -21.16 15.87 -14.66
C PRO A 230 -21.61 16.55 -13.36
N ALA A 231 -21.28 15.98 -12.19
CA ALA A 231 -21.63 16.59 -10.90
C ALA A 231 -20.96 17.96 -10.72
N LEU A 232 -19.69 18.11 -11.12
CA LEU A 232 -19.00 19.40 -11.09
C LEU A 232 -19.64 20.43 -12.02
N LEU A 233 -20.06 20.02 -13.24
CA LEU A 233 -20.80 20.91 -14.14
C LEU A 233 -22.15 21.32 -13.55
N GLN A 234 -22.88 20.37 -12.95
CA GLN A 234 -24.14 20.67 -12.28
C GLN A 234 -23.94 21.68 -11.15
N HIS A 235 -22.90 21.50 -10.32
CA HIS A 235 -22.55 22.48 -9.30
C HIS A 235 -22.18 23.83 -9.91
N TYR A 236 -21.42 23.88 -11.02
CA TYR A 236 -21.05 25.11 -11.70
C TYR A 236 -22.25 25.91 -12.22
N HIS A 237 -23.27 25.23 -12.74
CA HIS A 237 -24.51 25.81 -13.24
C HIS A 237 -25.60 25.97 -12.18
N SER A 238 -25.33 25.59 -10.93
CA SER A 238 -26.32 25.67 -9.85
C SER A 238 -26.60 27.13 -9.48
N GLU A 239 -27.71 27.66 -9.96
CA GLU A 239 -28.27 28.94 -9.51
C GLU A 239 -29.20 28.68 -8.32
N ARG A 240 -28.89 29.24 -7.15
CA ARG A 240 -29.83 29.15 -6.02
C ARG A 240 -31.12 29.89 -6.39
N THR A 241 -32.21 29.17 -6.53
CA THR A 241 -33.58 29.71 -6.67
C THR A 241 -34.13 30.21 -5.31
N SER A 242 -33.35 30.97 -4.55
CA SER A 242 -33.81 31.60 -3.32
C SER A 242 -34.21 33.04 -3.59
N SER A 243 -35.49 33.23 -3.93
CA SER A 243 -36.14 34.51 -4.25
C SER A 243 -36.32 35.48 -3.06
N ARG A 244 -35.38 35.50 -2.09
CA ARG A 244 -35.52 36.29 -0.84
C ARG A 244 -34.26 37.02 -0.33
N GLY A 245 -33.17 37.09 -1.10
CA GLY A 245 -31.98 37.89 -0.76
C GLY A 245 -31.85 39.16 -1.63
N PRO A 246 -31.09 40.18 -1.21
CA PRO A 246 -30.69 41.28 -2.10
C PRO A 246 -29.92 40.73 -3.31
N GLU A 247 -30.18 41.29 -4.51
CA GLU A 247 -29.66 40.79 -5.79
C GLU A 247 -28.13 40.59 -5.77
N GLN A 248 -27.41 41.48 -5.09
CA GLN A 248 -25.93 41.44 -4.99
C GLN A 248 -25.41 40.22 -4.20
N GLU A 249 -26.03 39.83 -3.09
CA GLU A 249 -25.61 38.66 -2.30
C GLU A 249 -25.82 37.36 -3.07
N THR A 250 -26.83 37.33 -3.94
CA THR A 250 -27.12 36.18 -4.81
C THR A 250 -26.06 36.06 -5.91
N ILE A 251 -25.67 37.18 -6.51
CA ILE A 251 -24.59 37.24 -7.52
C ILE A 251 -23.25 36.80 -6.91
N ASP A 252 -22.87 37.33 -5.74
CA ASP A 252 -21.60 36.99 -5.08
C ASP A 252 -21.54 35.50 -4.74
N HIS A 253 -22.67 34.91 -4.31
CA HIS A 253 -22.75 33.47 -4.05
C HIS A 253 -22.56 32.64 -5.33
N ILE A 254 -23.22 33.01 -6.43
CA ILE A 254 -23.08 32.34 -7.74
C ILE A 254 -21.63 32.38 -8.21
N VAL A 255 -21.00 33.55 -8.15
CA VAL A 255 -19.60 33.75 -8.55
C VAL A 255 -18.66 32.91 -7.68
N ASN A 256 -18.84 32.90 -6.36
CA ASN A 256 -18.01 32.12 -5.44
C ASN A 256 -18.15 30.61 -5.70
N ASN A 257 -19.36 30.13 -5.95
CA ASN A 257 -19.60 28.73 -6.29
C ASN A 257 -18.90 28.33 -7.60
N LYS A 258 -19.05 29.14 -8.67
CA LYS A 258 -18.34 28.94 -9.94
C LYS A 258 -16.82 28.91 -9.75
N ARG A 259 -16.28 29.84 -8.95
CA ARG A 259 -14.85 29.91 -8.61
C ARG A 259 -14.37 28.64 -7.91
N ARG A 260 -15.11 28.14 -6.92
CA ARG A 260 -14.75 26.93 -6.16
C ARG A 260 -14.64 25.70 -7.06
N VAL A 261 -15.56 25.54 -8.01
CA VAL A 261 -15.50 24.43 -8.98
C VAL A 261 -14.24 24.52 -9.82
N VAL A 262 -13.91 25.69 -10.38
CA VAL A 262 -12.70 25.86 -11.19
C VAL A 262 -11.44 25.61 -10.36
N GLN A 263 -11.38 26.13 -9.13
CA GLN A 263 -10.26 25.89 -8.21
C GLN A 263 -10.10 24.41 -7.84
N LEU A 264 -11.20 23.71 -7.56
CA LEU A 264 -11.16 22.26 -7.31
C LEU A 264 -10.59 21.50 -8.50
N VAL A 265 -10.97 21.87 -9.73
CA VAL A 265 -10.44 21.25 -10.96
C VAL A 265 -8.94 21.51 -11.12
N CYS A 266 -8.48 22.73 -10.84
CA CYS A 266 -7.05 23.05 -10.83
C CYS A 266 -6.29 22.24 -9.75
N LEU A 267 -6.86 22.07 -8.56
CA LEU A 267 -6.28 21.23 -7.51
C LEU A 267 -6.29 19.75 -7.89
N TRP A 268 -7.36 19.26 -8.53
CA TRP A 268 -7.44 17.90 -9.04
C TRP A 268 -6.35 17.59 -10.05
N HIS A 269 -6.08 18.52 -10.97
CA HIS A 269 -4.96 18.42 -11.91
C HIS A 269 -3.61 18.24 -11.19
N VAL A 270 -3.35 19.04 -10.15
CA VAL A 270 -2.10 18.98 -9.39
C VAL A 270 -1.99 17.68 -8.59
N VAL A 271 -3.08 17.28 -7.91
CA VAL A 271 -3.09 16.11 -7.00
C VAL A 271 -3.03 14.79 -7.76
N ALA A 272 -3.81 14.65 -8.85
CA ALA A 272 -3.92 13.42 -9.61
C ALA A 272 -2.93 13.34 -10.79
N GLY A 273 -2.28 14.45 -11.15
CA GLY A 273 -1.12 14.48 -12.05
C GLY A 273 -1.37 13.81 -13.41
N TYR A 274 -0.67 12.72 -13.67
CA TYR A 274 -0.73 12.03 -14.97
C TYR A 274 -2.06 11.30 -15.20
N ALA A 275 -2.67 10.72 -14.15
CA ALA A 275 -3.98 10.07 -14.29
C ALA A 275 -5.07 11.04 -14.76
N PHE A 276 -5.02 12.29 -14.27
CA PHE A 276 -5.92 13.36 -14.72
C PHE A 276 -5.75 13.66 -16.21
N LYS A 277 -4.51 13.71 -16.69
CA LYS A 277 -4.16 14.05 -18.09
C LYS A 277 -4.53 12.94 -19.09
N GLN A 278 -4.58 11.69 -18.66
CA GLN A 278 -4.87 10.53 -19.53
C GLN A 278 -6.36 10.18 -19.62
N ASP A 279 -7.20 10.75 -18.76
CA ASP A 279 -8.62 10.45 -18.76
C ASP A 279 -9.35 11.25 -19.84
N THR A 280 -9.94 10.54 -20.82
CA THR A 280 -10.68 11.14 -21.92
C THR A 280 -11.94 11.86 -21.46
N THR A 281 -12.60 11.36 -20.41
CA THR A 281 -13.80 11.96 -19.84
C THR A 281 -13.46 13.29 -19.18
N ILE A 282 -12.33 13.36 -18.47
CA ILE A 282 -11.84 14.61 -17.87
C ILE A 282 -11.51 15.63 -18.96
N MET A 283 -10.88 15.21 -20.06
CA MET A 283 -10.56 16.13 -21.16
C MET A 283 -11.82 16.75 -21.79
N GLN A 284 -12.84 15.95 -22.10
CA GLN A 284 -14.11 16.44 -22.63
C GLN A 284 -14.81 17.41 -21.66
N PHE A 285 -14.77 17.08 -20.37
CA PHE A 285 -15.27 17.94 -19.30
C PHE A 285 -14.52 19.27 -19.23
N LEU A 286 -13.19 19.27 -19.32
CA LEU A 286 -12.39 20.50 -19.28
C LEU A 286 -12.71 21.44 -20.44
N GLU A 287 -12.91 20.91 -21.64
CA GLU A 287 -13.31 21.73 -22.80
C GLU A 287 -14.70 22.34 -22.61
N THR A 288 -15.63 21.57 -22.05
CA THR A 288 -16.99 22.03 -21.73
C THR A 288 -16.97 23.11 -20.64
N LEU A 289 -16.26 22.87 -19.53
CA LEU A 289 -16.12 23.81 -18.43
C LEU A 289 -15.42 25.09 -18.88
N PHE A 290 -14.37 24.98 -19.70
CA PHE A 290 -13.67 26.14 -20.25
C PHE A 290 -14.59 27.02 -21.08
N SER A 291 -15.41 26.43 -21.96
CA SER A 291 -16.42 27.18 -22.73
C SER A 291 -17.42 27.88 -21.81
N ALA A 292 -17.95 27.17 -20.81
CA ALA A 292 -18.91 27.74 -19.86
C ALA A 292 -18.34 28.93 -19.08
N VAL A 293 -17.08 28.84 -18.62
CA VAL A 293 -16.39 29.93 -17.92
C VAL A 293 -16.15 31.13 -18.84
N CYS A 294 -15.77 30.89 -20.11
CA CYS A 294 -15.64 31.95 -21.11
C CYS A 294 -16.97 32.69 -21.33
N ASP A 295 -18.07 31.96 -21.45
CA ASP A 295 -19.41 32.52 -21.70
C ASP A 295 -19.92 33.33 -20.49
N ASP A 296 -19.53 32.94 -19.27
CA ASP A 296 -19.90 33.63 -18.02
C ASP A 296 -19.02 34.85 -17.69
N CYS A 297 -17.79 34.93 -18.22
CA CYS A 297 -16.85 36.03 -17.95
C CYS A 297 -17.38 37.44 -18.26
N PRO A 298 -18.14 37.68 -19.36
CA PRO A 298 -18.77 38.98 -19.62
C PRO A 298 -19.75 39.41 -18.53
N ALA A 299 -20.50 38.46 -17.95
CA ALA A 299 -21.45 38.73 -16.86
C ALA A 299 -20.74 38.86 -15.51
N TYR A 300 -19.64 38.13 -15.31
CA TYR A 300 -18.90 38.06 -14.04
C TYR A 300 -17.39 38.25 -14.26
N PRO A 301 -16.89 39.51 -14.28
CA PRO A 301 -15.48 39.81 -14.57
C PRO A 301 -14.48 39.16 -13.60
N SER A 302 -14.90 38.87 -12.37
CA SER A 302 -14.07 38.22 -11.34
C SER A 302 -13.77 36.73 -11.62
N LEU A 303 -14.30 36.17 -12.71
CA LEU A 303 -13.96 34.83 -13.22
C LEU A 303 -12.75 34.83 -14.17
N GLN A 304 -12.19 35.98 -14.53
CA GLN A 304 -11.01 36.06 -15.41
C GLN A 304 -9.78 35.32 -14.85
N ASP A 305 -9.49 35.45 -13.55
CA ASP A 305 -8.36 34.75 -12.91
C ASP A 305 -8.56 33.22 -12.88
N PRO A 306 -9.75 32.68 -12.48
CA PRO A 306 -10.09 31.28 -12.66
C PRO A 306 -9.96 30.80 -14.10
N LEU A 307 -10.42 31.59 -15.09
CA LEU A 307 -10.34 31.23 -16.51
C LEU A 307 -8.89 31.07 -16.96
N ALA A 308 -8.00 32.00 -16.60
CA ALA A 308 -6.58 31.92 -16.92
C ALA A 308 -5.92 30.68 -16.30
N SER A 309 -6.30 30.32 -15.07
CA SER A 309 -5.82 29.11 -14.39
C SER A 309 -6.30 27.84 -15.11
N LEU A 310 -7.56 27.82 -15.54
CA LEU A 310 -8.14 26.70 -16.28
C LEU A 310 -7.51 26.56 -17.68
N GLU A 311 -7.19 27.67 -18.34
CA GLU A 311 -6.48 27.68 -19.63
C GLU A 311 -5.10 27.01 -19.51
N GLN A 312 -4.35 27.28 -18.44
CA GLN A 312 -3.07 26.62 -18.18
C GLN A 312 -3.22 25.11 -18.01
N VAL A 313 -4.24 24.67 -17.27
CA VAL A 313 -4.55 23.24 -17.10
C VAL A 313 -4.90 22.60 -18.44
N LEU A 314 -5.75 23.23 -19.24
CA LEU A 314 -6.16 22.72 -20.55
C LEU A 314 -4.97 22.60 -21.50
N LYS A 315 -4.09 23.62 -21.55
CA LYS A 315 -2.83 23.58 -22.32
C LYS A 315 -1.92 22.43 -21.88
N ALA A 316 -1.77 22.23 -20.56
CA ALA A 316 -0.94 21.15 -20.00
C ALA A 316 -1.50 19.74 -20.29
N VAL A 317 -2.82 19.57 -20.35
CA VAL A 317 -3.46 18.31 -20.72
C VAL A 317 -3.29 18.04 -22.22
N LYS A 318 -3.52 19.05 -23.07
CA LYS A 318 -3.40 18.92 -24.54
C LYS A 318 -1.95 18.60 -24.97
N SER A 319 -0.95 19.23 -24.37
CA SER A 319 0.47 18.97 -24.70
C SER A 319 0.95 17.56 -24.34
N THR A 320 0.24 16.86 -23.47
CA THR A 320 0.62 15.49 -23.05
C THR A 320 0.28 14.43 -24.12
N LYS A 321 -0.63 14.74 -25.07
CA LYS A 321 -1.06 13.80 -26.12
C LYS A 321 -0.03 13.58 -27.24
N ASP A 322 0.98 14.45 -27.38
CA ASP A 322 1.98 14.37 -28.47
C ASP A 322 3.15 13.40 -28.21
N SER A 323 3.08 12.56 -27.17
CA SER A 323 4.11 11.53 -26.94
C SER A 323 3.67 10.22 -27.59
N GLY A 324 4.28 9.89 -28.74
CA GLY A 324 3.95 8.76 -29.63
C GLY A 324 3.75 7.41 -28.95
N SER A 325 3.11 6.49 -29.68
CA SER A 325 2.91 5.10 -29.23
C SER A 325 4.24 4.34 -29.23
N HIS A 326 4.55 3.64 -28.14
CA HIS A 326 5.78 2.86 -28.01
C HIS A 326 5.48 1.36 -28.12
N THR A 327 6.43 0.60 -28.68
CA THR A 327 6.37 -0.87 -28.73
C THR A 327 7.37 -1.46 -27.73
N TRP A 328 6.86 -2.27 -26.82
CA TRP A 328 7.62 -2.98 -25.81
C TRP A 328 7.77 -4.46 -26.15
N GLN A 329 8.97 -5.01 -25.99
CA GLN A 329 9.21 -6.43 -26.12
C GLN A 329 9.28 -7.08 -24.74
N VAL A 330 8.49 -8.14 -24.54
CA VAL A 330 8.63 -9.03 -23.39
C VAL A 330 9.72 -10.03 -23.73
N GLN A 331 10.98 -9.63 -23.54
CA GLN A 331 12.05 -10.60 -23.39
C GLN A 331 12.01 -11.12 -21.96
N THR A 332 12.42 -12.36 -21.79
CA THR A 332 12.04 -13.24 -20.69
C THR A 332 12.39 -12.79 -19.27
N GLN A 333 12.99 -11.61 -19.09
CA GLN A 333 13.34 -11.06 -17.78
C GLN A 333 13.07 -9.56 -17.60
N VAL A 334 12.95 -8.74 -18.66
CA VAL A 334 12.57 -7.31 -18.56
C VAL A 334 11.83 -6.86 -19.82
N LEU A 335 10.78 -6.03 -19.66
CA LEU A 335 10.20 -5.27 -20.78
C LEU A 335 11.26 -4.31 -21.32
N SER A 336 11.82 -4.61 -22.50
CA SER A 336 12.76 -3.72 -23.19
C SER A 336 12.04 -2.88 -24.22
N GLU A 337 12.33 -1.58 -24.23
CA GLU A 337 11.84 -0.64 -25.23
C GLU A 337 12.67 -0.84 -26.51
N SER A 338 12.04 -1.14 -27.65
CA SER A 338 12.76 -1.19 -28.93
C SER A 338 12.88 0.22 -29.53
N ARG A 339 14.02 0.90 -29.34
CA ARG A 339 14.36 2.16 -30.01
C ARG A 339 15.40 1.94 -31.10
N THR A 340 15.23 2.59 -32.26
CA THR A 340 16.18 2.59 -33.40
C THR A 340 17.19 3.74 -33.38
N HIS A 341 17.23 4.58 -32.32
CA HIS A 341 18.14 5.72 -32.23
C HIS A 341 19.03 5.65 -30.96
N GLN A 342 20.34 5.79 -31.18
CA GLN A 342 21.43 5.21 -30.38
C GLN A 342 21.99 6.12 -29.26
N GLU A 343 21.27 7.16 -28.82
CA GLU A 343 21.83 8.15 -27.87
C GLU A 343 21.03 8.37 -26.57
N ASP A 344 19.81 7.82 -26.45
CA ASP A 344 18.89 8.07 -25.30
C ASP A 344 18.53 6.81 -24.48
N GLU A 345 19.34 5.73 -24.59
CA GLU A 345 19.08 4.38 -24.04
C GLU A 345 18.93 4.29 -22.50
N LEU A 346 19.21 5.37 -21.76
CA LEU A 346 19.35 5.32 -20.30
C LEU A 346 18.10 5.77 -19.52
N ARG A 347 17.14 6.46 -20.13
CA ARG A 347 15.97 7.02 -19.42
C ARG A 347 14.69 6.21 -19.72
N ARG A 348 14.23 5.44 -18.75
CA ARG A 348 12.96 4.72 -18.84
C ARG A 348 11.77 5.69 -18.88
N THR A 349 10.82 5.43 -19.77
CA THR A 349 9.53 6.13 -19.84
C THR A 349 8.42 5.28 -19.20
N PRO A 350 7.36 5.90 -18.67
CA PRO A 350 6.22 5.16 -18.14
C PRO A 350 5.50 4.36 -19.24
N ILE A 351 5.20 3.10 -18.97
CA ILE A 351 4.42 2.22 -19.84
C ILE A 351 2.96 2.69 -19.82
N LYS A 352 2.38 2.89 -21.00
CA LYS A 352 1.02 3.40 -21.20
C LYS A 352 0.07 2.29 -21.66
N ALA A 353 -1.23 2.51 -21.46
CA ALA A 353 -2.29 1.56 -21.83
C ALA A 353 -2.32 1.21 -23.33
N LYS A 354 -2.04 2.20 -24.19
CA LYS A 354 -2.04 2.06 -25.65
C LYS A 354 -0.69 1.68 -26.24
N ASP A 355 0.34 1.54 -25.40
CA ASP A 355 1.59 0.99 -25.88
C ASP A 355 1.38 -0.48 -26.29
N GLU A 356 2.10 -0.91 -27.30
CA GLU A 356 2.05 -2.28 -27.77
C GLU A 356 3.03 -3.14 -27.00
N THR A 357 2.64 -4.38 -26.72
CA THR A 357 3.49 -5.41 -26.15
C THR A 357 3.61 -6.58 -27.12
N ILE A 358 4.84 -7.05 -27.30
CA ILE A 358 5.16 -8.24 -28.09
C ILE A 358 5.57 -9.35 -27.13
N PHE A 359 4.82 -10.45 -27.13
CA PHE A 359 5.11 -11.63 -26.32
C PHE A 359 4.72 -12.93 -27.02
N LYS A 360 5.30 -14.04 -26.56
CA LYS A 360 5.02 -15.39 -27.06
C LYS A 360 3.93 -16.05 -26.22
N VAL A 361 2.97 -16.68 -26.89
CA VAL A 361 1.97 -17.57 -26.26
C VAL A 361 2.28 -18.99 -26.68
N TYR A 362 2.57 -19.83 -25.70
CA TYR A 362 3.03 -21.20 -25.90
C TYR A 362 1.88 -22.21 -25.86
N CYS A 363 2.00 -23.30 -26.60
CA CYS A 363 1.12 -24.47 -26.55
C CYS A 363 1.73 -25.57 -25.69
N ALA A 364 0.96 -26.63 -25.43
CA ALA A 364 1.41 -27.77 -24.61
C ALA A 364 2.64 -28.51 -25.18
N ASP A 365 2.83 -28.47 -26.51
CA ASP A 365 3.98 -29.04 -27.22
C ASP A 365 5.19 -28.08 -27.29
N HIS A 366 5.12 -26.95 -26.56
CA HIS A 366 6.15 -25.90 -26.49
C HIS A 366 6.35 -25.11 -27.79
N THR A 367 5.53 -25.32 -28.82
CA THR A 367 5.42 -24.39 -29.93
C THR A 367 4.78 -23.08 -29.47
N TYR A 368 4.97 -21.98 -30.20
CA TYR A 368 4.40 -20.70 -29.81
C TYR A 368 3.98 -19.85 -30.99
N THR A 369 3.04 -18.94 -30.71
CA THR A 369 2.69 -17.83 -31.59
C THR A 369 3.09 -16.51 -30.95
N THR A 370 3.74 -15.64 -31.72
CA THR A 370 4.05 -14.27 -31.29
C THR A 370 2.83 -13.38 -31.48
N LEU A 371 2.45 -12.68 -30.41
CA LEU A 371 1.39 -11.69 -30.43
C LEU A 371 1.97 -10.29 -30.29
N ARG A 372 1.33 -9.33 -30.95
CA ARG A 372 1.51 -7.89 -30.77
C ARG A 372 0.13 -7.33 -30.42
N VAL A 373 -0.03 -6.86 -29.19
CA VAL A 373 -1.32 -6.37 -28.66
C VAL A 373 -1.08 -5.14 -27.79
N HIS A 374 -2.11 -4.31 -27.55
CA HIS A 374 -1.98 -3.21 -26.59
C HIS A 374 -1.90 -3.72 -25.15
N MET A 375 -1.25 -2.97 -24.26
CA MET A 375 -1.14 -3.31 -22.83
C MET A 375 -2.51 -3.44 -22.13
N ASP A 376 -3.54 -2.72 -22.59
CA ASP A 376 -4.91 -2.78 -22.07
C ASP A 376 -5.80 -3.87 -22.71
N THR A 377 -5.24 -4.73 -23.58
CA THR A 377 -5.98 -5.83 -24.20
C THR A 377 -6.39 -6.87 -23.15
N SER A 378 -7.67 -7.26 -23.16
CA SER A 378 -8.20 -8.27 -22.24
C SER A 378 -7.79 -9.69 -22.62
N VAL A 379 -7.77 -10.59 -21.64
CA VAL A 379 -7.53 -12.03 -21.86
C VAL A 379 -8.53 -12.62 -22.85
N THR A 380 -9.82 -12.25 -22.79
CA THR A 380 -10.82 -12.68 -23.79
C THR A 380 -10.37 -12.36 -25.22
N ASN A 381 -9.92 -11.13 -25.46
CA ASN A 381 -9.51 -10.69 -26.80
C ASN A 381 -8.19 -11.35 -27.23
N ILE A 382 -7.28 -11.60 -26.27
CA ILE A 382 -6.05 -12.34 -26.52
C ILE A 382 -6.38 -13.78 -26.93
N ILE A 383 -7.24 -14.48 -26.19
CA ILE A 383 -7.68 -15.85 -26.51
C ILE A 383 -8.30 -15.88 -27.91
N GLN A 384 -9.20 -14.95 -28.22
CA GLN A 384 -9.80 -14.87 -29.56
C GLN A 384 -8.75 -14.69 -30.66
N THR A 385 -7.82 -13.76 -30.48
CA THR A 385 -6.74 -13.51 -31.44
C THR A 385 -5.85 -14.74 -31.67
N VAL A 386 -5.55 -15.48 -30.61
CA VAL A 386 -4.73 -16.72 -30.70
C VAL A 386 -5.53 -17.85 -31.34
N SER A 387 -6.79 -18.00 -30.96
CA SER A 387 -7.69 -19.02 -31.51
C SER A 387 -7.83 -18.88 -33.02
N GLU A 388 -7.98 -17.65 -33.51
CA GLU A 388 -8.05 -17.34 -34.94
C GLU A 388 -6.72 -17.61 -35.66
N LYS A 389 -5.58 -17.20 -35.06
CA LYS A 389 -4.25 -17.40 -35.66
C LYS A 389 -3.81 -18.86 -35.72
N MET A 390 -4.18 -19.66 -34.72
CA MET A 390 -3.73 -21.04 -34.56
C MET A 390 -4.82 -22.06 -34.94
N CYS A 391 -5.99 -21.60 -35.39
CA CYS A 391 -7.16 -22.43 -35.70
C CYS A 391 -7.54 -23.39 -34.55
N LEU A 392 -7.47 -22.90 -33.30
CA LEU A 392 -7.77 -23.67 -32.11
C LEU A 392 -9.29 -23.75 -31.88
N GLY A 393 -9.74 -24.82 -31.20
CA GLY A 393 -11.14 -25.04 -30.85
C GLY A 393 -11.67 -24.12 -29.75
N ASN A 394 -12.89 -24.42 -29.27
CA ASN A 394 -13.54 -23.68 -28.19
C ASN A 394 -13.04 -24.10 -26.80
N ASP A 395 -13.37 -23.32 -25.76
CA ASP A 395 -12.98 -23.52 -24.35
C ASP A 395 -11.47 -23.50 -24.07
N LEU A 396 -10.80 -22.51 -24.67
CA LEU A 396 -9.42 -22.20 -24.39
C LEU A 396 -9.27 -21.41 -23.09
N VAL A 397 -8.20 -21.70 -22.37
CA VAL A 397 -7.76 -20.98 -21.18
C VAL A 397 -6.34 -20.50 -21.40
N LEU A 398 -6.11 -19.25 -21.01
CA LEU A 398 -4.78 -18.66 -20.92
C LEU A 398 -4.29 -18.78 -19.49
N CYS A 399 -3.04 -19.22 -19.28
CA CYS A 399 -2.45 -19.33 -17.95
C CYS A 399 -0.97 -18.95 -17.96
N GLU A 400 -0.49 -18.51 -16.81
CA GLU A 400 0.94 -18.49 -16.51
C GLU A 400 1.37 -19.90 -16.09
N VAL A 401 2.42 -20.42 -16.72
CA VAL A 401 3.18 -21.56 -16.20
C VAL A 401 4.46 -21.01 -15.59
N LYS A 402 4.67 -21.24 -14.29
CA LYS A 402 5.87 -20.83 -13.57
C LYS A 402 7.01 -21.84 -13.77
N SER A 403 8.24 -21.43 -13.51
CA SER A 403 9.41 -22.33 -13.49
C SER A 403 9.29 -23.49 -12.49
N SER A 404 8.46 -23.34 -11.45
CA SER A 404 8.14 -24.41 -10.49
C SER A 404 7.21 -25.50 -11.04
N GLY A 405 6.59 -25.29 -12.21
CA GLY A 405 5.52 -26.12 -12.74
C GLY A 405 4.12 -25.75 -12.25
N GLU A 406 3.97 -24.74 -11.39
CA GLU A 406 2.66 -24.22 -10.99
C GLU A 406 1.99 -23.52 -12.18
N ARG A 407 0.68 -23.75 -12.36
CA ARG A 407 -0.13 -23.13 -13.43
C ARG A 407 -1.18 -22.21 -12.81
N LEU A 408 -1.20 -20.96 -13.23
CA LEU A 408 -2.15 -19.95 -12.77
C LEU A 408 -2.99 -19.46 -13.96
N SER A 409 -4.26 -19.86 -14.00
CA SER A 409 -5.18 -19.39 -15.04
C SER A 409 -5.50 -17.91 -14.87
N PHE A 410 -5.46 -17.17 -15.97
CA PHE A 410 -5.91 -15.78 -15.98
C PHE A 410 -7.44 -15.73 -16.08
N HIS A 411 -8.04 -14.75 -15.42
CA HIS A 411 -9.45 -14.47 -15.57
C HIS A 411 -9.71 -13.75 -16.90
N GLN A 412 -10.84 -14.04 -17.56
CA GLN A 412 -11.16 -13.50 -18.90
C GLN A 412 -11.11 -11.97 -18.99
N LYS A 413 -11.46 -11.29 -17.89
CA LYS A 413 -11.46 -9.82 -17.78
C LYS A 413 -10.11 -9.23 -17.39
N ASP A 414 -9.10 -10.05 -17.14
CA ASP A 414 -7.77 -9.55 -16.80
C ASP A 414 -7.17 -8.81 -17.99
N VAL A 415 -6.36 -7.80 -17.67
CA VAL A 415 -5.64 -6.93 -18.60
C VAL A 415 -4.19 -6.83 -18.15
N CYS A 416 -3.28 -6.46 -19.05
CA CYS A 416 -1.88 -6.25 -18.70
C CYS A 416 -1.18 -7.51 -18.12
N ILE A 417 -1.56 -8.69 -18.62
CA ILE A 417 -1.04 -9.97 -18.11
C ILE A 417 0.48 -10.13 -18.31
N ALA A 418 1.05 -9.50 -19.34
CA ALA A 418 2.45 -9.63 -19.71
C ALA A 418 3.41 -9.14 -18.63
N THR A 419 3.06 -8.07 -17.89
CA THR A 419 3.88 -7.53 -16.81
C THR A 419 3.67 -8.24 -15.48
N SER A 420 2.52 -8.90 -15.32
CA SER A 420 2.14 -9.57 -14.07
C SER A 420 2.81 -10.92 -13.83
N LEU A 421 3.58 -11.44 -14.80
CA LEU A 421 4.26 -12.73 -14.72
C LEU A 421 5.38 -12.72 -13.66
N SER A 422 5.66 -13.91 -13.09
CA SER A 422 6.85 -14.20 -12.30
C SER A 422 8.13 -14.01 -13.11
N CYS A 423 9.28 -13.98 -12.42
CA CYS A 423 10.59 -13.71 -13.04
C CYS A 423 10.88 -14.58 -14.27
N ASN A 424 10.57 -15.88 -14.23
CA ASN A 424 10.68 -16.78 -15.37
C ASN A 424 9.34 -17.36 -15.83
N GLY A 425 8.21 -16.76 -15.46
CA GLY A 425 6.88 -17.17 -15.90
C GLY A 425 6.69 -17.03 -17.42
N ARG A 426 5.84 -17.88 -17.99
CA ARG A 426 5.49 -17.88 -19.43
C ARG A 426 4.00 -18.03 -19.61
N ILE A 427 3.48 -17.42 -20.67
CA ILE A 427 2.06 -17.47 -21.01
C ILE A 427 1.82 -18.67 -21.92
N PHE A 428 0.91 -19.55 -21.49
CA PHE A 428 0.45 -20.69 -22.26
C PHE A 428 -1.03 -20.58 -22.58
N ILE A 429 -1.42 -21.17 -23.71
CA ILE A 429 -2.80 -21.42 -24.08
C ILE A 429 -3.04 -22.93 -24.19
N THR A 430 -4.16 -23.39 -23.67
CA THR A 430 -4.55 -24.80 -23.76
C THR A 430 -6.07 -24.93 -23.60
N LEU A 431 -6.60 -26.12 -23.90
CA LEU A 431 -7.97 -26.47 -23.54
C LEU A 431 -8.07 -26.60 -22.01
N ARG A 432 -9.20 -26.18 -21.44
CA ARG A 432 -9.42 -26.22 -19.98
C ARG A 432 -9.10 -27.58 -19.37
N ASP A 433 -9.51 -28.66 -20.02
CA ASP A 433 -9.29 -30.04 -19.55
C ASP A 433 -7.82 -30.50 -19.62
N HIS A 434 -6.97 -29.78 -20.36
CA HIS A 434 -5.56 -30.09 -20.56
C HIS A 434 -4.63 -29.18 -19.76
N LEU A 435 -5.16 -28.37 -18.84
CA LEU A 435 -4.37 -27.43 -18.04
C LEU A 435 -3.26 -28.13 -17.23
N ASP A 436 -3.57 -29.31 -16.68
CA ASP A 436 -2.63 -30.07 -15.85
C ASP A 436 -1.48 -30.70 -16.64
N ALA A 437 -1.63 -30.83 -17.96
CA ALA A 437 -0.61 -31.40 -18.84
C ALA A 437 0.50 -30.41 -19.22
N LEU A 438 0.32 -29.11 -18.96
CA LEU A 438 1.30 -28.08 -19.31
C LEU A 438 2.57 -28.19 -18.49
N THR A 439 3.74 -28.18 -19.14
CA THR A 439 5.04 -28.25 -18.47
C THR A 439 5.88 -26.99 -18.71
N PRO A 440 6.76 -26.59 -17.77
CA PRO A 440 7.68 -25.48 -17.98
C PRO A 440 8.62 -25.71 -19.16
N LEU A 441 9.03 -24.63 -19.81
CA LEU A 441 10.06 -24.65 -20.87
C LEU A 441 11.47 -24.74 -20.27
N PRO A 442 12.45 -25.30 -21.01
CA PRO A 442 13.85 -25.32 -20.58
C PRO A 442 14.40 -23.93 -20.22
N GLU A 443 14.01 -22.86 -20.94
CA GLU A 443 14.51 -21.51 -20.65
C GLU A 443 13.92 -20.91 -19.37
N GLN A 444 12.85 -21.50 -18.80
CA GLN A 444 12.28 -21.05 -17.52
C GLN A 444 13.10 -21.51 -16.33
N GLU A 445 13.98 -22.50 -16.50
CA GLU A 445 14.82 -23.00 -15.42
C GLU A 445 15.79 -21.91 -14.94
N GLY A 446 16.19 -20.98 -15.81
CA GLY A 446 17.19 -19.96 -15.51
C GLY A 446 18.62 -20.43 -15.77
N PRO A 447 19.64 -19.61 -15.46
CA PRO A 447 21.02 -19.85 -15.87
C PRO A 447 21.60 -21.16 -15.30
N SER A 448 22.53 -21.77 -16.03
CA SER A 448 23.33 -22.92 -15.57
C SER A 448 24.66 -22.51 -14.93
N GLU A 449 25.18 -21.33 -15.26
CA GLU A 449 26.44 -20.78 -14.75
C GLU A 449 26.22 -19.41 -14.11
N GLY A 450 26.96 -19.13 -13.03
CA GLY A 450 26.92 -17.85 -12.32
C GLY A 450 27.83 -16.79 -12.95
N SER A 451 27.64 -15.53 -12.56
CA SER A 451 28.35 -14.36 -13.11
C SER A 451 29.56 -13.95 -12.26
N VAL A 452 30.16 -14.89 -11.53
CA VAL A 452 31.19 -14.61 -10.51
C VAL A 452 32.41 -13.90 -11.09
N SER A 453 32.83 -14.25 -12.31
CA SER A 453 33.96 -13.64 -13.01
C SER A 453 33.75 -12.15 -13.28
N PHE A 454 32.50 -11.74 -13.50
CA PHE A 454 32.12 -10.35 -13.64
C PHE A 454 31.99 -9.69 -12.26
N LEU A 455 31.23 -10.31 -11.34
CA LEU A 455 30.92 -9.73 -10.04
C LEU A 455 32.15 -9.51 -9.17
N GLU A 456 33.10 -10.43 -9.12
CA GLU A 456 34.29 -10.34 -8.26
C GLU A 456 35.07 -9.02 -8.45
N PRO A 457 35.49 -8.64 -9.68
CA PRO A 457 36.22 -7.39 -9.92
C PRO A 457 35.37 -6.10 -9.86
N THR A 458 34.05 -6.15 -10.04
CA THR A 458 33.21 -4.94 -10.05
C THR A 458 33.16 -4.26 -8.68
N SER A 459 33.07 -2.93 -8.59
CA SER A 459 32.89 -2.27 -7.29
C SER A 459 31.50 -2.53 -6.69
N SER A 460 31.42 -2.85 -5.39
CA SER A 460 30.13 -2.96 -4.67
C SER A 460 29.37 -1.63 -4.65
N ARG A 461 30.07 -0.50 -4.57
CA ARG A 461 29.46 0.84 -4.58
C ARG A 461 28.87 1.17 -5.96
N GLU A 462 29.58 0.79 -7.02
CA GLU A 462 29.11 1.00 -8.40
C GLU A 462 27.86 0.17 -8.71
N LEU A 463 27.85 -1.12 -8.33
CA LEU A 463 26.66 -1.96 -8.45
C LEU A 463 25.46 -1.36 -7.71
N ALA A 464 25.65 -0.97 -6.44
CA ALA A 464 24.59 -0.37 -5.64
C ALA A 464 24.08 0.96 -6.24
N TYR A 465 24.98 1.79 -6.78
CA TYR A 465 24.63 3.04 -7.45
C TYR A 465 23.79 2.77 -8.71
N GLN A 466 24.25 1.90 -9.61
CA GLN A 466 23.50 1.57 -10.83
C GLN A 466 22.16 0.88 -10.54
N MET A 467 22.10 0.01 -9.53
CA MET A 467 20.85 -0.58 -9.05
C MET A 467 19.89 0.51 -8.58
N THR A 468 20.37 1.45 -7.77
CA THR A 468 19.53 2.52 -7.24
C THR A 468 19.06 3.49 -8.33
N MET A 469 19.92 3.84 -9.28
CA MET A 469 19.53 4.64 -10.44
C MET A 469 18.43 3.96 -11.26
N TYR A 470 18.56 2.65 -11.50
CA TYR A 470 17.55 1.89 -12.22
C TYR A 470 16.24 1.79 -11.42
N ASP A 471 16.30 1.39 -10.15
CA ASP A 471 15.13 1.28 -9.29
C ASP A 471 14.40 2.63 -9.13
N TRP A 472 15.13 3.74 -9.06
CA TRP A 472 14.54 5.08 -9.02
C TRP A 472 13.75 5.39 -10.30
N GLN A 473 14.26 5.00 -11.47
CA GLN A 473 13.54 5.16 -12.73
C GLN A 473 12.25 4.32 -12.75
N LEU A 474 12.27 3.09 -12.25
CA LEU A 474 11.07 2.25 -12.12
C LEU A 474 10.04 2.90 -11.18
N PHE A 475 10.51 3.41 -10.05
CA PHE A 475 9.68 4.03 -9.04
C PHE A 475 9.02 5.32 -9.55
N LEU A 476 9.75 6.15 -10.30
CA LEU A 476 9.19 7.35 -10.94
C LEU A 476 8.17 7.03 -12.03
N CYS A 477 8.32 5.90 -12.74
CA CYS A 477 7.34 5.48 -13.74
C CYS A 477 6.02 4.99 -13.11
N THR A 478 6.03 4.63 -11.83
CA THR A 478 4.86 4.08 -11.14
C THR A 478 3.92 5.21 -10.71
N HIS A 479 2.69 5.22 -11.21
CA HIS A 479 1.67 6.19 -10.80
C HIS A 479 0.96 5.76 -9.51
N GLU A 480 0.56 6.70 -8.65
CA GLU A 480 -0.13 6.40 -7.38
C GLU A 480 -1.45 5.66 -7.62
N CYS A 481 -2.18 6.01 -8.68
CA CYS A 481 -3.42 5.31 -9.04
C CYS A 481 -3.20 3.84 -9.40
N GLU A 482 -2.00 3.42 -9.83
CA GLU A 482 -1.72 2.00 -10.09
C GLU A 482 -1.84 1.17 -8.81
N PHE A 483 -1.56 1.75 -7.64
CA PHE A 483 -1.78 1.10 -6.35
C PHE A 483 -3.27 0.85 -6.08
N ILE A 484 -4.13 1.81 -6.42
CA ILE A 484 -5.58 1.64 -6.31
C ILE A 484 -6.06 0.54 -7.25
N TYR A 485 -5.68 0.60 -8.52
CA TYR A 485 -6.11 -0.39 -9.52
C TYR A 485 -5.62 -1.80 -9.18
N HIS A 486 -4.39 -1.91 -8.69
CA HIS A 486 -3.82 -3.18 -8.22
C HIS A 486 -4.63 -3.73 -7.03
N THR A 487 -4.96 -2.89 -6.06
CA THR A 487 -5.59 -3.30 -4.79
C THR A 487 -7.09 -3.58 -4.93
N PHE A 488 -7.81 -2.73 -5.67
CA PHE A 488 -9.27 -2.82 -5.83
C PHE A 488 -9.71 -3.61 -7.07
N GLY A 489 -8.75 -4.11 -7.87
CA GLY A 489 -8.96 -4.95 -9.03
C GLY A 489 -8.91 -4.19 -10.36
N ARG A 490 -7.88 -4.48 -11.17
CA ARG A 490 -7.58 -3.80 -12.45
C ARG A 490 -8.75 -3.86 -13.44
N HIS A 491 -9.38 -5.02 -13.53
CA HIS A 491 -10.52 -5.29 -14.42
C HIS A 491 -11.72 -4.38 -14.14
N LYS A 492 -11.88 -3.92 -12.89
CA LYS A 492 -12.99 -3.08 -12.46
C LYS A 492 -12.89 -1.66 -13.02
N TYR A 493 -11.66 -1.19 -13.20
CA TYR A 493 -11.36 0.16 -13.68
C TYR A 493 -10.96 0.20 -15.16
N ARG A 494 -10.71 -0.98 -15.79
CA ARG A 494 -10.15 -1.09 -17.15
C ARG A 494 -8.86 -0.27 -17.32
N ARG A 495 -8.04 -0.24 -16.27
CA ARG A 495 -6.74 0.45 -16.25
C ARG A 495 -5.62 -0.55 -16.02
N ILE A 496 -4.45 -0.26 -16.58
CA ILE A 496 -3.25 -1.07 -16.43
C ILE A 496 -2.48 -0.70 -15.15
N THR A 497 -1.60 -1.60 -14.70
CA THR A 497 -0.66 -1.36 -13.58
C THR A 497 0.76 -1.79 -13.94
N ALA A 498 1.11 -1.67 -15.24
CA ALA A 498 2.33 -2.21 -15.81
C ALA A 498 3.60 -1.73 -15.09
N ASN A 499 3.66 -0.45 -14.71
CA ASN A 499 4.85 0.11 -14.09
C ASN A 499 5.02 -0.41 -12.66
N LEU A 500 3.91 -0.47 -11.91
CA LEU A 500 3.89 -1.07 -10.58
C LEU A 500 4.29 -2.55 -10.64
N ASP A 501 3.74 -3.32 -11.58
CA ASP A 501 4.04 -4.74 -11.75
C ASP A 501 5.53 -4.98 -11.99
N VAL A 502 6.13 -4.22 -12.93
CA VAL A 502 7.55 -4.33 -13.23
C VAL A 502 8.40 -3.98 -12.00
N PHE A 503 8.01 -2.95 -11.25
CA PHE A 503 8.78 -2.54 -10.09
C PHE A 503 8.66 -3.52 -8.92
N LEU A 504 7.49 -4.15 -8.73
CA LEU A 504 7.32 -5.23 -7.76
C LEU A 504 8.08 -6.50 -8.19
N ARG A 505 8.07 -6.83 -9.49
CA ARG A 505 8.87 -7.93 -10.04
C ARG A 505 10.37 -7.71 -9.84
N ARG A 506 10.85 -6.47 -9.98
CA ARG A 506 12.26 -6.11 -9.73
C ARG A 506 12.72 -6.51 -8.32
N PHE A 507 11.86 -6.39 -7.31
CA PHE A 507 12.20 -6.85 -5.96
C PHE A 507 12.51 -8.35 -5.93
N ASN A 508 11.64 -9.16 -6.54
CA ASN A 508 11.81 -10.62 -6.61
C ASN A 508 13.01 -11.03 -7.49
N GLU A 509 13.27 -10.26 -8.55
CA GLU A 509 14.44 -10.45 -9.42
C GLU A 509 15.74 -10.22 -8.63
N VAL A 510 15.87 -9.11 -7.91
CA VAL A 510 17.05 -8.83 -7.07
C VAL A 510 17.21 -9.88 -5.97
N GLN A 511 16.12 -10.27 -5.31
CA GLN A 511 16.16 -11.34 -4.30
C GLN A 511 16.68 -12.66 -4.91
N SER A 512 16.11 -13.07 -6.04
CA SER A 512 16.47 -14.33 -6.71
C SER A 512 17.87 -14.30 -7.29
N TRP A 513 18.37 -13.13 -7.73
CA TRP A 513 19.74 -12.92 -8.20
C TRP A 513 20.76 -13.26 -7.10
N ILE A 514 20.55 -12.80 -5.87
CA ILE A 514 21.44 -13.11 -4.75
C ILE A 514 21.54 -14.62 -4.51
N VAL A 515 20.38 -15.29 -4.49
CA VAL A 515 20.31 -16.74 -4.25
C VAL A 515 20.93 -17.52 -5.39
N THR A 516 20.66 -17.10 -6.63
CA THR A 516 21.19 -17.72 -7.87
C THR A 516 22.70 -17.68 -7.89
N GLU A 517 23.30 -16.50 -7.73
CA GLU A 517 24.76 -16.33 -7.78
C GLU A 517 25.47 -17.13 -6.68
N LEU A 518 24.93 -17.17 -5.46
CA LEU A 518 25.51 -17.96 -4.37
C LEU A 518 25.37 -19.47 -4.59
N CYS A 519 24.23 -19.94 -5.10
CA CYS A 519 23.98 -21.37 -5.35
C CYS A 519 24.71 -21.91 -6.59
N LEU A 520 25.06 -21.06 -7.56
CA LEU A 520 25.86 -21.44 -8.73
C LEU A 520 27.38 -21.32 -8.48
N THR A 521 27.80 -20.76 -7.34
CA THR A 521 29.24 -20.62 -7.02
C THR A 521 29.77 -21.85 -6.28
N SER A 522 30.34 -22.80 -7.02
CA SER A 522 30.87 -24.07 -6.49
C SER A 522 32.01 -23.88 -5.48
N HIS A 523 32.98 -23.02 -5.79
CA HIS A 523 34.15 -22.80 -4.95
C HIS A 523 33.83 -21.97 -3.71
N ILE A 524 34.01 -22.55 -2.51
CA ILE A 524 33.69 -21.91 -1.24
C ILE A 524 34.38 -20.56 -1.03
N SER A 525 35.65 -20.41 -1.44
CA SER A 525 36.38 -19.14 -1.29
C SER A 525 35.75 -18.01 -2.11
N LYS A 526 35.33 -18.30 -3.34
CA LYS A 526 34.61 -17.34 -4.20
C LYS A 526 33.20 -17.07 -3.67
N ARG A 527 32.51 -18.10 -3.17
CA ARG A 527 31.18 -17.95 -2.57
C ARG A 527 31.20 -17.06 -1.31
N VAL A 528 32.21 -17.22 -0.45
CA VAL A 528 32.46 -16.32 0.69
C VAL A 528 32.77 -14.90 0.21
N HIS A 529 33.52 -14.73 -0.89
CA HIS A 529 33.74 -13.40 -1.47
C HIS A 529 32.41 -12.75 -1.90
N LEU A 530 31.56 -13.47 -2.64
CA LEU A 530 30.24 -12.97 -3.04
C LEU A 530 29.34 -12.64 -1.85
N LEU A 531 29.33 -13.49 -0.82
CA LEU A 531 28.59 -13.21 0.41
C LEU A 531 29.03 -11.88 1.06
N LYS A 532 30.35 -11.65 1.18
CA LYS A 532 30.89 -10.36 1.65
C LYS A 532 30.45 -9.22 0.73
N LYS A 533 30.46 -9.45 -0.57
CA LYS A 533 30.13 -8.46 -1.60
C LYS A 533 28.66 -8.03 -1.49
N PHE A 534 27.73 -8.97 -1.38
CA PHE A 534 26.30 -8.67 -1.29
C PHE A 534 25.95 -7.93 0.00
N ILE A 535 26.56 -8.27 1.14
CA ILE A 535 26.41 -7.48 2.38
C ILE A 535 26.87 -6.03 2.19
N LYS A 536 27.97 -5.81 1.44
CA LYS A 536 28.45 -4.46 1.12
C LYS A 536 27.52 -3.72 0.15
N ILE A 537 26.98 -4.39 -0.86
CA ILE A 537 26.00 -3.80 -1.79
C ILE A 537 24.76 -3.37 -1.01
N ALA A 538 24.22 -4.22 -0.13
CA ALA A 538 23.10 -3.87 0.75
C ALA A 538 23.42 -2.64 1.61
N ALA A 539 24.61 -2.58 2.21
CA ALA A 539 25.02 -1.42 3.00
C ALA A 539 24.99 -0.11 2.20
N HIS A 540 25.46 -0.12 0.95
CA HIS A 540 25.40 1.04 0.05
C HIS A 540 23.98 1.35 -0.42
N CYS A 541 23.14 0.35 -0.73
CA CYS A 541 21.72 0.59 -1.04
C CYS A 541 21.01 1.30 0.12
N LYS A 542 21.28 0.88 1.37
CA LYS A 542 20.76 1.55 2.57
C LYS A 542 21.29 2.97 2.74
N GLU A 543 22.57 3.20 2.46
CA GLU A 543 23.19 4.54 2.45
C GLU A 543 22.50 5.46 1.43
N TYR A 544 22.19 4.95 0.25
CA TYR A 544 21.44 5.64 -0.81
C TYR A 544 19.93 5.72 -0.57
N GLN A 545 19.45 5.33 0.61
CA GLN A 545 18.02 5.29 0.97
C GLN A 545 17.17 4.46 0.00
N ASN A 546 17.79 3.50 -0.70
CA ASN A 546 17.13 2.47 -1.50
C ASN A 546 16.75 1.29 -0.61
N MET A 547 15.67 1.46 0.14
CA MET A 547 15.20 0.44 1.05
C MET A 547 14.63 -0.78 0.31
N ASN A 548 14.10 -0.60 -0.91
CA ASN A 548 13.59 -1.70 -1.72
C ASN A 548 14.67 -2.74 -2.05
N SER A 549 15.76 -2.32 -2.70
CA SER A 549 16.87 -3.22 -3.04
C SER A 549 17.66 -3.66 -1.81
N PHE A 550 17.78 -2.82 -0.79
CA PHE A 550 18.34 -3.24 0.50
C PHE A 550 17.60 -4.48 1.02
N TYR A 551 16.28 -4.42 1.19
CA TYR A 551 15.50 -5.55 1.69
C TYR A 551 15.52 -6.75 0.74
N ALA A 552 15.46 -6.54 -0.57
CA ALA A 552 15.56 -7.63 -1.54
C ALA A 552 16.86 -8.44 -1.36
N ILE A 553 17.98 -7.74 -1.14
CA ILE A 553 19.28 -8.38 -0.92
C ILE A 553 19.30 -9.15 0.41
N ILE A 554 18.84 -8.53 1.51
CA ILE A 554 18.82 -9.19 2.83
C ILE A 554 17.91 -10.41 2.83
N MET A 555 16.73 -10.32 2.19
CA MET A 555 15.82 -11.46 2.02
C MET A 555 16.44 -12.57 1.16
N GLY A 556 17.19 -12.22 0.12
CA GLY A 556 17.96 -13.18 -0.68
C GLY A 556 19.04 -13.89 0.15
N LEU A 557 19.79 -13.16 0.98
CA LEU A 557 20.79 -13.74 1.88
C LEU A 557 20.17 -14.61 3.00
N SER A 558 18.96 -14.27 3.44
CA SER A 558 18.21 -15.01 4.46
C SER A 558 17.44 -16.21 3.89
N HIS A 559 17.36 -16.32 2.56
CA HIS A 559 16.67 -17.40 1.88
C HIS A 559 17.22 -18.77 2.30
N MET A 560 16.34 -19.78 2.43
CA MET A 560 16.70 -21.09 2.96
C MET A 560 17.87 -21.76 2.21
N SER A 561 17.97 -21.58 0.89
CA SER A 561 19.08 -22.12 0.08
C SER A 561 20.44 -21.47 0.39
N VAL A 562 20.46 -20.27 0.98
CA VAL A 562 21.67 -19.53 1.32
C VAL A 562 21.99 -19.62 2.81
N SER A 563 21.01 -19.38 3.68
CA SER A 563 21.19 -19.39 5.14
C SER A 563 21.66 -20.74 5.68
N ARG A 564 21.36 -21.84 4.98
CA ARG A 564 21.82 -23.19 5.33
C ARG A 564 23.30 -23.48 5.04
N LEU A 565 23.99 -22.64 4.26
CA LEU A 565 25.38 -22.86 3.82
C LEU A 565 26.37 -22.58 4.97
N ALA A 566 26.30 -23.38 6.03
CA ALA A 566 27.01 -23.17 7.29
C ALA A 566 28.53 -22.99 7.09
N GLN A 567 29.16 -23.78 6.21
CA GLN A 567 30.61 -23.68 5.97
C GLN A 567 30.98 -22.35 5.32
N THR A 568 30.10 -21.81 4.47
CA THR A 568 30.26 -20.49 3.85
C THR A 568 30.09 -19.38 4.89
N TRP A 569 29.03 -19.44 5.70
CA TRP A 569 28.78 -18.46 6.75
C TRP A 569 29.87 -18.48 7.83
N ASP A 570 30.39 -19.64 8.22
CA ASP A 570 31.44 -19.77 9.22
C ASP A 570 32.72 -19.02 8.83
N LYS A 571 33.09 -19.07 7.54
CA LYS A 571 34.25 -18.37 6.97
C LYS A 571 34.03 -16.86 6.76
N LEU A 572 32.85 -16.33 7.02
CA LEU A 572 32.58 -14.89 6.94
C LEU A 572 33.21 -14.17 8.16
N PRO A 573 33.93 -13.04 7.97
CA PRO A 573 34.49 -12.26 9.07
C PRO A 573 33.42 -11.81 10.07
N ASN A 574 33.72 -11.90 11.37
CA ASN A 574 32.78 -11.55 12.45
C ASN A 574 32.22 -10.13 12.34
N LYS A 575 33.00 -9.16 11.81
CA LYS A 575 32.52 -7.80 11.54
C LYS A 575 31.33 -7.80 10.58
N LEU A 576 31.40 -8.59 9.50
CA LEU A 576 30.32 -8.66 8.50
C LEU A 576 29.14 -9.51 9.00
N LYS A 577 29.38 -10.54 9.82
CA LYS A 577 28.30 -11.27 10.51
C LYS A 577 27.45 -10.33 11.38
N ARG A 578 28.09 -9.45 12.15
CA ARG A 578 27.38 -8.44 12.96
C ARG A 578 26.58 -7.46 12.10
N VAL A 579 27.21 -6.91 11.05
CA VAL A 579 26.51 -6.02 10.10
C VAL A 579 25.28 -6.69 9.49
N PHE A 580 25.40 -7.96 9.07
CA PHE A 580 24.25 -8.69 8.53
C PHE A 580 23.15 -8.91 9.59
N SER A 581 23.51 -9.26 10.82
CA SER A 581 22.55 -9.40 11.92
C SER A 581 21.82 -8.09 12.23
N ASP A 582 22.52 -6.95 12.18
CA ASP A 582 21.90 -5.62 12.33
C ASP A 582 20.92 -5.33 11.17
N PHE A 583 21.23 -5.80 9.96
CA PHE A 583 20.33 -5.69 8.81
C PHE A 583 19.10 -6.59 8.94
N GLU A 584 19.26 -7.83 9.41
CA GLU A 584 18.12 -8.72 9.67
C GLU A 584 17.17 -8.16 10.73
N ALA A 585 17.71 -7.48 11.76
CA ALA A 585 16.88 -6.84 12.79
C ALA A 585 15.97 -5.73 12.23
N LEU A 586 16.30 -5.12 11.09
CA LEU A 586 15.42 -4.16 10.41
C LEU A 586 14.21 -4.83 9.75
N MET A 587 14.29 -6.14 9.45
CA MET A 587 13.21 -6.92 8.84
C MET A 587 12.16 -7.42 9.84
N ASP A 588 12.33 -7.15 11.15
CA ASP A 588 11.46 -7.66 12.20
C ASP A 588 9.98 -7.31 11.91
N PRO A 589 9.10 -8.32 11.68
CA PRO A 589 7.70 -8.10 11.38
C PRO A 589 6.88 -7.69 12.62
N SER A 590 7.45 -7.81 13.82
CA SER A 590 6.79 -7.51 15.09
C SER A 590 6.19 -6.10 15.11
N ARG A 591 4.99 -6.00 15.68
CA ARG A 591 4.24 -4.74 15.80
C ARG A 591 4.10 -4.00 14.45
N ASN A 592 3.75 -4.76 13.41
CA ASN A 592 3.59 -4.27 12.04
C ASN A 592 4.85 -3.57 11.49
N HIS A 593 5.99 -4.26 11.52
CA HIS A 593 7.27 -3.76 11.02
C HIS A 593 7.70 -2.42 11.67
N ARG A 594 7.49 -2.27 12.98
CA ARG A 594 7.73 -1.01 13.72
C ARG A 594 9.16 -0.48 13.52
N VAL A 595 10.16 -1.36 13.50
CA VAL A 595 11.57 -0.97 13.33
C VAL A 595 11.78 -0.25 12.00
N TYR A 596 11.26 -0.81 10.90
CA TYR A 596 11.32 -0.19 9.58
C TYR A 596 10.54 1.13 9.54
N ARG A 597 9.31 1.17 10.07
CA ARG A 597 8.48 2.38 10.05
C ARG A 597 9.14 3.55 10.80
N LEU A 598 9.75 3.28 11.95
CA LEU A 598 10.52 4.27 12.72
C LEU A 598 11.80 4.70 12.00
N ALA A 599 12.39 3.84 11.17
CA ALA A 599 13.53 4.22 10.33
C ALA A 599 13.06 5.13 9.19
N LEU A 600 11.98 4.76 8.49
CA LEU A 600 11.40 5.54 7.39
C LEU A 600 10.96 6.94 7.84
N SER A 601 10.36 7.07 9.03
CA SER A 601 9.91 8.37 9.56
C SER A 601 11.05 9.34 9.87
N LYS A 602 12.30 8.84 9.98
CA LYS A 602 13.51 9.64 10.22
C LYS A 602 14.28 9.97 8.93
N MET A 603 13.96 9.30 7.83
CA MET A 603 14.58 9.52 6.53
C MET A 603 14.00 10.77 5.89
N ARG A 604 14.81 11.46 5.08
CA ARG A 604 14.34 12.55 4.21
C ARG A 604 14.33 12.08 2.75
N PRO A 605 13.40 12.56 1.92
CA PRO A 605 13.43 12.30 0.48
C PRO A 605 14.76 12.73 -0.14
N PRO A 606 15.21 12.09 -1.23
CA PRO A 606 14.55 11.02 -1.96
C PRO A 606 14.72 9.63 -1.30
N ILE A 607 13.67 8.81 -1.29
CA ILE A 607 13.64 7.48 -0.67
C ILE A 607 12.99 6.49 -1.64
N ILE A 608 13.56 5.29 -1.79
CA ILE A 608 12.84 4.16 -2.40
C ILE A 608 12.31 3.29 -1.27
N PRO A 609 10.99 3.28 -0.98
CA PRO A 609 10.44 2.57 0.16
C PRO A 609 10.45 1.06 -0.05
N PHE A 610 10.19 0.30 1.02
CA PHE A 610 10.01 -1.15 0.94
C PHE A 610 8.64 -1.46 0.32
N MET A 611 8.60 -1.57 -1.01
CA MET A 611 7.37 -1.65 -1.80
C MET A 611 6.45 -2.82 -1.43
N PRO A 612 6.95 -4.06 -1.19
CA PRO A 612 6.11 -5.16 -0.73
C PRO A 612 5.30 -4.84 0.54
N LEU A 613 5.86 -4.08 1.49
CA LEU A 613 5.13 -3.69 2.69
C LEU A 613 4.05 -2.65 2.40
N LEU A 614 4.29 -1.70 1.48
CA LEU A 614 3.26 -0.74 1.06
C LEU A 614 2.09 -1.44 0.36
N ILE A 615 2.37 -2.42 -0.50
CA ILE A 615 1.32 -3.23 -1.15
C ILE A 615 0.56 -4.08 -0.13
N LYS A 616 1.27 -4.69 0.82
CA LYS A 616 0.66 -5.39 1.95
C LYS A 616 -0.28 -4.45 2.72
N ASP A 617 0.16 -3.25 3.08
CA ASP A 617 -0.66 -2.27 3.80
C ASP A 617 -1.93 -1.91 3.01
N MET A 618 -1.82 -1.71 1.69
CA MET A 618 -2.96 -1.44 0.81
C MET A 618 -3.97 -2.61 0.79
N LEU A 619 -3.49 -3.84 0.61
CA LEU A 619 -4.33 -5.04 0.57
C LEU A 619 -5.04 -5.28 1.91
N PHE A 620 -4.31 -5.21 3.03
CA PHE A 620 -4.90 -5.36 4.36
C PHE A 620 -5.91 -4.24 4.67
N THR A 621 -5.63 -3.01 4.25
CA THR A 621 -6.60 -1.91 4.38
C THR A 621 -7.85 -2.17 3.55
N HIS A 622 -7.70 -2.72 2.34
CA HIS A 622 -8.81 -3.03 1.46
C HIS A 622 -9.69 -4.18 1.96
N GLU A 623 -9.08 -5.28 2.40
CA GLU A 623 -9.76 -6.47 2.89
C GLU A 623 -10.36 -6.28 4.29
N GLY A 624 -9.66 -5.55 5.16
CA GLY A 624 -10.06 -5.32 6.55
C GLY A 624 -11.18 -4.29 6.72
N ASN A 625 -11.41 -3.42 5.73
CA ASN A 625 -12.39 -2.34 5.82
C ASN A 625 -13.38 -2.42 4.66
N LYS A 626 -14.69 -2.41 4.93
CA LYS A 626 -15.68 -2.33 3.85
C LYS A 626 -15.62 -0.97 3.16
N THR A 627 -15.77 -0.96 1.83
CA THR A 627 -15.81 0.29 1.05
C THR A 627 -17.13 1.05 1.26
N TYR A 628 -18.22 0.35 1.55
CA TYR A 628 -19.54 0.94 1.78
C TYR A 628 -20.18 0.38 3.06
N PHE A 629 -20.91 1.24 3.77
CA PHE A 629 -21.78 0.89 4.90
C PHE A 629 -23.13 1.58 4.73
N GLU A 630 -24.23 0.83 4.77
CA GLU A 630 -25.59 1.40 4.69
C GLU A 630 -25.81 2.34 3.48
N GLY A 631 -25.13 2.06 2.36
CA GLY A 631 -25.17 2.90 1.15
C GLY A 631 -24.21 4.09 1.14
N LEU A 632 -23.55 4.39 2.27
CA LEU A 632 -22.53 5.44 2.39
C LEU A 632 -21.15 4.90 2.03
N VAL A 633 -20.33 5.73 1.39
CA VAL A 633 -18.90 5.48 1.20
C VAL A 633 -18.21 5.57 2.56
N ASN A 634 -17.43 4.55 2.91
CA ASN A 634 -16.53 4.59 4.06
C ASN A 634 -15.33 5.48 3.73
N PHE A 635 -15.36 6.74 4.17
CA PHE A 635 -14.27 7.65 3.89
C PHE A 635 -13.07 7.49 4.83
N GLU A 636 -13.24 6.90 6.01
CA GLU A 636 -12.09 6.47 6.83
C GLU A 636 -11.20 5.48 6.06
N LYS A 637 -11.80 4.52 5.35
CA LYS A 637 -11.04 3.62 4.48
C LYS A 637 -10.33 4.39 3.37
N MET A 638 -10.99 5.37 2.76
CA MET A 638 -10.39 6.19 1.70
C MET A 638 -9.21 7.00 2.24
N HIS A 639 -9.33 7.56 3.44
CA HIS A 639 -8.24 8.24 4.14
C HIS A 639 -7.03 7.31 4.37
N LEU A 640 -7.26 6.07 4.84
CA LEU A 640 -6.19 5.08 5.02
C LEU A 640 -5.49 4.74 3.69
N VAL A 641 -6.24 4.50 2.62
CA VAL A 641 -5.68 4.26 1.29
C VAL A 641 -4.86 5.45 0.78
N ALA A 642 -5.41 6.66 0.89
CA ALA A 642 -4.74 7.90 0.48
C ALA A 642 -3.47 8.16 1.31
N SER A 643 -3.46 7.81 2.60
CA SER A 643 -2.27 7.95 3.46
C SER A 643 -1.07 7.16 2.93
N ILE A 644 -1.30 5.95 2.40
CA ILE A 644 -0.25 5.12 1.80
C ILE A 644 0.26 5.75 0.49
N MET A 645 -0.64 6.28 -0.34
CA MET A 645 -0.26 7.01 -1.55
C MET A 645 0.54 8.28 -1.24
N ARG A 646 0.21 8.98 -0.15
CA ARG A 646 0.98 10.14 0.33
C ARG A 646 2.39 9.77 0.77
N VAL A 647 2.61 8.59 1.37
CA VAL A 647 3.96 8.08 1.62
C VAL A 647 4.74 7.92 0.32
N VAL A 648 4.12 7.36 -0.73
CA VAL A 648 4.75 7.23 -2.05
C VAL A 648 5.12 8.60 -2.63
N LYS A 649 4.21 9.59 -2.56
CA LYS A 649 4.47 10.97 -2.98
C LYS A 649 5.62 11.62 -2.20
N TYR A 650 5.62 11.47 -0.88
CA TYR A 650 6.67 12.01 -0.02
C TYR A 650 8.03 11.42 -0.37
N CYS A 651 8.12 10.10 -0.53
CA CYS A 651 9.36 9.41 -0.90
C CYS A 651 10.00 9.97 -2.19
N ARG A 652 9.21 10.53 -3.11
CA ARG A 652 9.68 11.09 -4.39
C ARG A 652 9.52 12.60 -4.53
N SER A 653 9.32 13.34 -3.42
CA SER A 653 9.08 14.79 -3.46
C SER A 653 10.33 15.61 -3.76
N GLU A 654 11.52 15.05 -3.54
CA GLU A 654 12.80 15.70 -3.86
C GLU A 654 13.49 15.05 -5.06
N ASN A 655 14.27 15.85 -5.77
CA ASN A 655 15.04 15.38 -6.92
C ASN A 655 16.12 14.40 -6.49
N PHE A 656 16.24 13.29 -7.24
CA PHE A 656 17.27 12.30 -6.99
C PHE A 656 18.64 12.80 -7.40
N LYS A 657 19.50 13.06 -6.41
CA LYS A 657 20.89 13.43 -6.60
C LYS A 657 21.76 12.48 -5.78
N LEU A 658 22.40 11.54 -6.47
CA LEU A 658 23.45 10.72 -5.89
C LEU A 658 24.79 11.16 -6.46
N ASP A 659 25.80 11.26 -5.60
CA ASP A 659 27.17 11.46 -6.05
C ASP A 659 27.62 10.23 -6.84
N SER A 660 27.90 10.43 -8.13
CA SER A 660 28.44 9.39 -8.99
C SER A 660 29.74 8.87 -8.39
N PRO A 661 29.94 7.54 -8.31
CA PRO A 661 31.25 6.99 -7.97
C PRO A 661 32.31 7.48 -8.97
N PRO A 662 33.60 7.49 -8.56
CA PRO A 662 34.71 7.88 -9.45
C PRO A 662 34.66 7.08 -10.75
N ALA A 663 34.92 7.74 -11.89
CA ALA A 663 34.78 7.15 -13.22
C ALA A 663 35.50 5.79 -13.32
N VAL A 664 34.73 4.73 -13.52
CA VAL A 664 35.21 3.36 -13.69
C VAL A 664 35.23 3.02 -15.18
N LYS A 665 36.26 2.29 -15.63
CA LYS A 665 36.20 1.61 -16.95
C LYS A 665 35.06 0.57 -16.86
N ASN A 666 34.16 0.53 -17.86
CA ASN A 666 33.06 -0.46 -17.99
C ASN A 666 31.68 -0.10 -17.38
N VAL A 667 31.36 1.17 -17.12
CA VAL A 667 30.02 1.57 -16.62
C VAL A 667 28.87 1.02 -17.48
N LYS A 668 29.01 1.00 -18.82
CA LYS A 668 27.98 0.47 -19.73
C LYS A 668 27.70 -1.02 -19.50
N GLU A 669 28.74 -1.83 -19.26
CA GLU A 669 28.59 -3.26 -18.96
C GLU A 669 27.87 -3.47 -17.62
N ILE A 670 28.20 -2.65 -16.62
CA ILE A 670 27.55 -2.71 -15.30
C ILE A 670 26.08 -2.32 -15.40
N VAL A 671 25.76 -1.25 -16.13
CA VAL A 671 24.37 -0.85 -16.39
C VAL A 671 23.60 -1.98 -17.08
N SER A 672 24.19 -2.57 -18.12
CA SER A 672 23.58 -3.69 -18.84
C SER A 672 23.34 -4.90 -17.92
N TYR A 673 24.33 -5.26 -17.10
CA TYR A 673 24.21 -6.37 -16.15
C TYR A 673 23.11 -6.11 -15.13
N VAL A 674 23.11 -4.95 -14.47
CA VAL A 674 22.13 -4.59 -13.43
C VAL A 674 20.70 -4.55 -13.95
N ARG A 675 20.51 -4.14 -15.22
CA ARG A 675 19.20 -4.04 -15.87
C ARG A 675 18.70 -5.36 -16.45
N ASN A 676 19.54 -6.38 -16.60
CA ASN A 676 19.20 -7.64 -17.25
C ASN A 676 19.66 -8.85 -16.41
N LEU A 677 19.19 -8.94 -15.17
CA LEU A 677 19.63 -10.00 -14.26
C LEU A 677 19.06 -11.35 -14.69
N GLN A 678 19.95 -12.32 -14.94
CA GLN A 678 19.57 -13.70 -15.17
C GLN A 678 19.39 -14.41 -13.82
N VAL A 679 18.20 -14.93 -13.54
CA VAL A 679 17.87 -15.51 -12.23
C VAL A 679 17.21 -16.88 -12.33
N ILE A 680 17.43 -17.70 -11.31
CA ILE A 680 16.64 -18.90 -11.02
C ILE A 680 15.61 -18.50 -9.97
N ASP A 681 14.32 -18.57 -10.31
CA ASP A 681 13.21 -18.32 -9.39
C ASP A 681 12.54 -19.62 -8.89
N ASN A 682 12.95 -20.78 -9.40
CA ASN A 682 12.51 -22.09 -8.92
C ASN A 682 13.22 -22.45 -7.60
N THR A 683 12.50 -22.31 -6.48
CA THR A 683 13.01 -22.61 -5.13
C THR A 683 13.48 -24.06 -4.98
N LYS A 684 12.83 -25.03 -5.64
CA LYS A 684 13.24 -26.45 -5.56
C LYS A 684 14.61 -26.65 -6.19
N ARG A 685 14.85 -26.07 -7.38
CA ARG A 685 16.15 -26.10 -8.06
C ARG A 685 17.24 -25.43 -7.21
N LEU A 686 16.96 -24.25 -6.66
CA LEU A 686 17.90 -23.54 -5.78
C LEU A 686 18.28 -24.36 -4.53
N MET A 687 17.30 -25.03 -3.90
CA MET A 687 17.56 -25.92 -2.78
C MET A 687 18.43 -27.11 -3.17
N GLN A 688 18.16 -27.75 -4.31
CA GLN A 688 18.98 -28.86 -4.82
C GLN A 688 20.43 -28.42 -5.05
N LEU A 689 20.65 -27.28 -5.70
CA LEU A 689 21.99 -26.71 -5.88
C LEU A 689 22.69 -26.48 -4.54
N SER A 690 21.98 -25.89 -3.57
CA SER A 690 22.51 -25.67 -2.22
C SER A 690 22.91 -26.96 -1.49
N TYR A 691 22.13 -28.03 -1.61
CA TYR A 691 22.48 -29.34 -1.04
C TYR A 691 23.71 -29.96 -1.71
N THR A 692 23.86 -29.79 -3.02
CA THR A 692 25.06 -30.23 -3.75
C THR A 692 26.31 -29.46 -3.29
N LEU A 693 26.19 -28.16 -2.99
CA LEU A 693 27.30 -27.35 -2.48
C LEU A 693 27.72 -27.75 -1.07
N GLU A 694 26.77 -27.93 -0.16
CA GLU A 694 27.01 -28.28 1.24
C GLU A 694 25.95 -29.29 1.73
N PRO A 695 26.24 -30.60 1.69
CA PRO A 695 25.32 -31.64 2.15
C PRO A 695 24.87 -31.45 3.61
N PRO A 696 23.69 -31.96 4.02
CA PRO A 696 23.29 -31.96 5.42
C PRO A 696 24.33 -32.71 6.27
N LYS A 697 24.59 -32.25 7.50
CA LYS A 697 25.37 -33.04 8.46
C LYS A 697 24.55 -34.29 8.80
N THR A 698 25.10 -35.46 8.51
CA THR A 698 24.54 -36.77 8.87
C THR A 698 24.55 -37.02 10.36
#